data_AF-A0A9P8HF85-F1
#
_entry.id   AF-A0A9P8HF85-F1
#
_cell.length_a   1.000
_cell.length_b   1.000
_cell.length_c   1.000
_cell.angle_alpha   90.00
_cell.angle_beta   90.00
_cell.angle_gamma   90.00
#
_symmetry.space_group_name_H-M   'P 1'
#
loop_
_entity.id
_entity.type
_entity.pdbx_description
1 polymer ?
#
loop_
_entity_poly.entity_id
_entity_poly.type
_entity_poly.pdbx_seq_one_letter_code
_entity_poly.pdbx_strand_id
1 'polypeptide(L)'
;MARESSERVQILLSGTDDQFANWQESRNSLKIQMEKHNTPDMRIVIEEALNQRGMLQNTKPDSDQQRARDKILDKLPQNVEGSYSRLQFGLDDVMRLLSTRTAMRELDRMLDQSMSSHEAAIKNLQRSLTADEISELNELLKWVLFSNEPMTLEKLEAAMFLYSGTESLASLEYIIKNKYSAVLKLDDGCVFGQDGVKEYLRKDIDSSGRASNTKDRATISMTITINNVDQELCGHFLWDLAHKAIRDKFNFNLDGDASNALHGGRDTIAVDEFEAHHTIVTRAFEYLSKSPREQTENIGPYLVTWLPFHLSRLRQLEDDDQGSLMPSEQSEIGQNLYKLFKNDEVFLRHKESFQDAWWRVSEIEDLQKWLMDSAIMRRLDKRWRDEVQLAASPTRGYLKELVRVIIQGFLRERSWNIYSACQWLLQLMKADERKLEVHTETPDDNADAFAEIDWNRMSTWCQGILGLPDSELNSLWYERLATAATDDRVNPEVAISLYQRAIEEKNPSWLCYQGLGTAFSRQNRTLEAVTQVELALKSAQQEDATPKPETKDVVGLYLMLGQYAYEAGDVHDADKYYSLACEGGDESQIRDGQLGRLKSRLGFPDTEAIQALKSTLAQENGKAEMTAAMEMIALDTDHENLIARMFAVLKQDPDLLKEVLDAMEKAIWNLTPGNTSKVLTGDERFTEDEARSVLLCDRGFAAYLFKASSDGLESVNEALRLWEESRDLVANVGGSNALFTRQRATTALAAHYFQSIAEGLQLNYYDALAKLTKLANSDSDYNLYGSDAIGLLGAAHVLCGKKESAREVLMNRVKQGLQILSDDILENDNIGFSILEKALEQYHDFKNSVVALSLLGQPDLVTDALYFETSDITEVDDELKLQALDVVSELAKEVVCVINSQVPDTKLQSQRIEAAKAYVDTLLATAEAKTEVNGNSEDGTPRVSDLTAYAHRLLQSRILPLYKAHTPSINKGELTWSWSCDGRTSDGRVCDSWDSFEDDLYHCIYCSNKDFCGDYFRRLRNPESGVDFMECSAKHRWLQIPHQGNSMYVSLKAKSVRVPIDVRPLDGDDRILKAYYAEDGSGEDITIDEWKERVATEWGISLKTLSETSSEDGKS
;
A
#
# COMPACT_ATOMS: atom_id res chain seq x y z
N MET A 1 7.03 -6.72 0.68
CA MET A 1 5.96 -7.73 0.43
C MET A 1 4.75 -7.24 -0.40
N ALA A 2 4.64 -5.98 -0.86
CA ALA A 2 3.47 -5.51 -1.62
C ALA A 2 3.60 -5.62 -3.16
N ARG A 3 4.10 -6.76 -3.68
CA ARG A 3 4.11 -7.05 -5.12
C ARG A 3 3.42 -8.38 -5.51
N GLU A 4 2.86 -9.08 -4.53
CA GLU A 4 2.16 -10.36 -4.71
C GLU A 4 0.68 -10.30 -4.29
N SER A 5 0.01 -9.17 -4.49
CA SER A 5 -1.47 -9.16 -4.48
C SER A 5 -1.97 -9.27 -5.92
N SER A 6 -2.33 -10.48 -6.33
CA SER A 6 -3.06 -10.80 -7.57
C SER A 6 -4.54 -10.37 -7.53
N GLU A 7 -4.91 -9.53 -6.57
CA GLU A 7 -6.21 -8.87 -6.52
C GLU A 7 -6.25 -7.75 -7.56
N ARG A 8 -7.18 -7.83 -8.53
CA ARG A 8 -7.59 -6.64 -9.30
C ARG A 8 -8.25 -5.67 -8.32
N VAL A 9 -7.45 -4.75 -7.79
CA VAL A 9 -7.96 -3.66 -6.96
C VAL A 9 -8.75 -2.73 -7.88
N GLN A 10 -10.07 -2.69 -7.70
CA GLN A 10 -10.87 -1.60 -8.23
C GLN A 10 -10.59 -0.37 -7.38
N ILE A 11 -9.73 0.51 -7.89
CA ILE A 11 -9.37 1.74 -7.22
C ILE A 11 -10.40 2.80 -7.63
N LEU A 12 -11.30 3.16 -6.71
CA LEU A 12 -12.15 4.32 -6.87
C LEU A 12 -11.33 5.58 -6.55
N LEU A 13 -11.16 6.45 -7.54
CA LEU A 13 -10.46 7.71 -7.36
C LEU A 13 -11.42 8.86 -7.62
N SER A 14 -11.57 9.73 -6.63
CA SER A 14 -12.33 10.97 -6.75
C SER A 14 -11.37 12.15 -6.89
N GLY A 15 -11.65 13.05 -7.83
CA GLY A 15 -10.83 14.23 -8.10
C GLY A 15 -11.53 15.12 -9.13
N THR A 16 -10.96 16.28 -9.41
CA THR A 16 -11.46 17.18 -10.46
C THR A 16 -10.98 16.72 -11.84
N ASP A 17 -11.70 17.10 -12.90
CA ASP A 17 -11.32 16.74 -14.28
C ASP A 17 -9.89 17.18 -14.63
N ASP A 18 -9.45 18.33 -14.09
CA ASP A 18 -8.09 18.86 -14.28
C ASP A 18 -7.01 17.99 -13.63
N GLN A 19 -7.30 17.38 -12.47
CA GLN A 19 -6.38 16.47 -11.78
C GLN A 19 -6.14 15.19 -12.59
N PHE A 20 -7.14 14.77 -13.37
CA PHE A 20 -7.06 13.57 -14.21
C PHE A 20 -6.66 13.88 -15.67
N ALA A 21 -6.67 15.14 -16.09
CA ALA A 21 -6.40 15.54 -17.48
C ALA A 21 -5.02 15.06 -18.00
N ASN A 22 -4.02 15.00 -17.11
CA ASN A 22 -2.66 14.56 -17.41
C ASN A 22 -2.43 13.06 -17.18
N TRP A 23 -3.41 12.36 -16.59
CA TRP A 23 -3.29 10.94 -16.31
C TRP A 23 -3.81 10.14 -17.51
N GLN A 24 -2.90 9.59 -18.33
CA GLN A 24 -3.28 8.89 -19.56
C GLN A 24 -4.15 7.67 -19.30
N GLU A 25 -3.91 6.93 -18.20
CA GLU A 25 -4.73 5.77 -17.81
C GLU A 25 -6.19 6.17 -17.48
N SER A 26 -6.43 7.40 -17.03
CA SER A 26 -7.79 7.91 -16.77
C SER A 26 -8.63 8.13 -18.03
N ARG A 27 -8.04 8.10 -19.23
CA ARG A 27 -8.78 8.31 -20.48
C ARG A 27 -9.67 7.12 -20.82
N ASN A 28 -9.32 5.94 -20.33
CA ASN A 28 -10.03 4.69 -20.58
C ASN A 28 -10.80 4.17 -19.34
N SER A 29 -10.87 4.94 -18.25
CA SER A 29 -11.58 4.54 -17.03
C SER A 29 -13.07 4.94 -17.03
N LEU A 30 -13.90 4.19 -16.29
CA LEU A 30 -15.28 4.56 -15.98
C LEU A 30 -15.32 5.90 -15.23
N LYS A 31 -16.03 6.89 -15.76
CA LYS A 31 -16.15 8.23 -15.16
C LYS A 31 -17.55 8.46 -14.62
N ILE A 32 -17.67 8.53 -13.29
CA ILE A 32 -18.90 8.97 -12.63
C ILE A 32 -18.79 10.46 -12.32
N GLN A 33 -19.66 11.26 -12.94
CA GLN A 33 -19.75 12.69 -12.67
C GLN A 33 -20.54 12.92 -11.38
N MET A 34 -19.85 12.89 -10.23
CA MET A 34 -20.45 12.95 -8.89
C MET A 34 -21.42 14.13 -8.71
N GLU A 35 -21.08 15.30 -9.27
CA GLU A 35 -21.90 16.52 -9.23
C GLU A 35 -23.31 16.34 -9.81
N LYS A 36 -23.49 15.37 -10.73
CA LYS A 36 -24.79 15.11 -11.38
C LYS A 36 -25.66 14.10 -10.63
N HIS A 37 -25.12 13.41 -9.63
CA HIS A 37 -25.75 12.25 -9.01
C HIS A 37 -25.85 12.29 -7.47
N ASN A 38 -25.34 13.34 -6.83
CA ASN A 38 -25.24 13.44 -5.35
C ASN A 38 -26.40 14.18 -4.65
N THR A 39 -27.46 14.56 -5.36
CA THR A 39 -28.62 15.29 -4.77
C THR A 39 -29.27 14.56 -3.58
N PRO A 40 -29.47 13.22 -3.60
CA PRO A 40 -30.02 12.50 -2.44
C PRO A 40 -29.16 12.65 -1.18
N ASP A 41 -27.84 12.58 -1.33
CA ASP A 41 -26.89 12.68 -0.22
C ASP A 41 -26.85 14.10 0.35
N MET A 42 -26.88 15.12 -0.50
CA MET A 42 -26.99 16.51 -0.07
C MET A 42 -28.24 16.77 0.78
N ARG A 43 -29.37 16.13 0.46
CA ARG A 43 -30.59 16.25 1.28
C ARG A 43 -30.37 15.70 2.68
N ILE A 44 -29.68 14.57 2.82
CA ILE A 44 -29.33 13.99 4.13
C ILE A 44 -28.49 14.99 4.93
N VAL A 45 -27.46 15.58 4.32
CA VAL A 45 -26.60 16.59 4.98
C VAL A 45 -27.40 17.81 5.44
N ILE A 46 -28.29 18.34 4.59
CA ILE A 46 -29.16 19.47 4.94
C ILE A 46 -30.09 19.10 6.10
N GLU A 47 -30.73 17.92 6.05
CA GLU A 47 -31.63 17.46 7.11
C GLU A 47 -30.92 17.33 8.44
N GLU A 48 -29.75 16.70 8.44
CA GLU A 48 -28.92 16.50 9.63
C GLU A 48 -28.48 17.83 10.22
N ALA A 49 -27.98 18.75 9.40
CA ALA A 49 -27.52 20.05 9.84
C ALA A 49 -28.65 20.93 10.43
N LEU A 50 -29.84 20.90 9.82
CA LEU A 50 -31.03 21.56 10.37
C LEU A 50 -31.42 20.95 11.73
N ASN A 51 -31.40 19.62 11.83
CA ASN A 51 -31.72 18.89 13.04
C ASN A 51 -30.72 19.17 14.18
N GLN A 52 -29.41 19.15 13.90
CA GLN A 52 -28.35 19.43 14.87
C GLN A 52 -28.45 20.84 15.46
N ARG A 53 -28.86 21.82 14.66
CA ARG A 53 -29.08 23.21 15.11
C ARG A 53 -30.44 23.42 15.76
N GLY A 54 -31.26 22.37 15.90
CA GLY A 54 -32.63 22.45 16.43
C GLY A 54 -33.59 23.28 15.58
N MET A 55 -33.26 23.51 14.30
CA MET A 55 -34.05 24.33 13.39
C MET A 55 -35.00 23.45 12.59
N LEU A 56 -36.29 23.78 12.57
CA LEU A 56 -37.31 23.06 11.79
C LEU A 56 -37.41 21.54 12.11
N GLN A 57 -37.10 21.12 13.35
CA GLN A 57 -37.04 19.70 13.75
C GLN A 57 -38.43 19.08 14.06
N ASN A 58 -39.39 19.89 14.52
CA ASN A 58 -40.73 19.46 14.95
C ASN A 58 -41.84 20.23 14.20
N THR A 59 -41.74 20.26 12.88
CA THR A 59 -42.67 20.99 12.02
C THR A 59 -44.05 20.33 12.05
N LYS A 60 -45.10 21.13 12.30
CA LYS A 60 -46.48 20.65 12.18
C LYS A 60 -46.83 20.44 10.71
N PRO A 61 -47.60 19.40 10.34
CA PRO A 61 -48.13 19.24 8.99
C PRO A 61 -48.83 20.52 8.53
N ASP A 62 -48.62 20.90 7.27
CA ASP A 62 -49.16 22.12 6.63
C ASP A 62 -48.76 23.47 7.27
N SER A 63 -47.77 23.49 8.17
CA SER A 63 -47.25 24.75 8.72
C SER A 63 -46.27 25.45 7.77
N ASP A 64 -46.12 26.77 7.92
CA ASP A 64 -45.07 27.53 7.21
C ASP A 64 -43.66 27.00 7.51
N GLN A 65 -43.45 26.37 8.67
CA GLN A 65 -42.17 25.74 9.01
C GLN A 65 -41.93 24.44 8.22
N GLN A 66 -42.96 23.61 8.01
CA GLN A 66 -42.87 22.45 7.13
C GLN A 66 -42.60 22.89 5.68
N ARG A 67 -43.34 23.90 5.21
CA ARG A 67 -43.16 24.44 3.85
C ARG A 67 -41.78 25.07 3.65
N ALA A 68 -41.21 25.68 4.68
CA ALA A 68 -39.82 26.16 4.67
C ALA A 68 -38.83 25.01 4.56
N ARG A 69 -39.01 23.94 5.36
CA ARG A 69 -38.16 22.75 5.34
C ARG A 69 -38.18 22.07 3.98
N ASP A 70 -39.38 21.81 3.43
CA ASP A 70 -39.54 21.17 2.12
C ASP A 70 -38.90 22.00 1.00
N LYS A 71 -39.03 23.33 1.04
CA LYS A 71 -38.40 24.22 0.06
C LYS A 71 -36.87 24.24 0.15
N ILE A 72 -36.31 24.20 1.36
CA ILE A 72 -34.85 24.13 1.53
C ILE A 72 -34.33 22.81 0.96
N LEU A 73 -34.98 21.68 1.27
CA LEU A 73 -34.58 20.35 0.76
C LEU A 73 -34.76 20.18 -0.75
N ASP A 74 -35.68 20.93 -1.35
CA ASP A 74 -35.90 20.91 -2.79
C ASP A 74 -34.93 21.83 -3.54
N LYS A 75 -34.83 23.10 -3.13
CA LYS A 75 -34.11 24.14 -3.89
C LYS A 75 -32.63 24.25 -3.56
N LEU A 76 -32.22 24.05 -2.30
CA LEU A 76 -30.83 24.25 -1.91
C LEU A 76 -29.87 23.31 -2.67
N PRO A 77 -30.16 22.00 -2.86
CA PRO A 77 -29.33 21.13 -3.69
C PRO A 77 -29.26 21.55 -5.17
N GLN A 78 -30.35 22.07 -5.72
CA GLN A 78 -30.41 22.50 -7.14
C GLN A 78 -29.55 23.74 -7.39
N ASN A 79 -29.42 24.62 -6.39
CA ASN A 79 -28.68 25.87 -6.50
C ASN A 79 -27.15 25.72 -6.41
N VAL A 80 -26.66 24.55 -5.99
CA VAL A 80 -25.24 24.33 -5.70
C VAL A 80 -24.56 23.41 -6.73
N GLU A 81 -25.30 22.96 -7.75
CA GLU A 81 -24.80 22.17 -8.88
C GLU A 81 -23.95 20.96 -8.44
N GLY A 82 -24.33 20.31 -7.34
CA GLY A 82 -23.59 19.15 -6.82
C GLY A 82 -22.30 19.46 -6.07
N SER A 83 -21.98 20.73 -5.78
CA SER A 83 -20.83 21.11 -4.94
C SER A 83 -21.19 21.18 -3.45
N TYR A 84 -20.54 20.36 -2.62
CA TYR A 84 -20.70 20.36 -1.16
C TYR A 84 -20.16 21.65 -0.49
N SER A 85 -19.10 22.25 -1.05
CA SER A 85 -18.58 23.53 -0.55
C SER A 85 -19.58 24.67 -0.76
N ARG A 86 -20.23 24.71 -1.94
CA ARG A 86 -21.34 25.65 -2.20
C ARG A 86 -22.55 25.34 -1.32
N LEU A 87 -22.83 24.06 -1.06
CA LEU A 87 -23.88 23.63 -0.13
C LEU A 87 -23.64 24.17 1.27
N GLN A 88 -22.42 24.10 1.78
CA GLN A 88 -22.07 24.59 3.12
C GLN A 88 -22.33 26.09 3.25
N PHE A 89 -21.85 26.92 2.30
CA PHE A 89 -22.13 28.36 2.30
C PHE A 89 -23.63 28.64 2.24
N GLY A 90 -24.34 27.92 1.37
CA GLY A 90 -25.76 28.11 1.23
C GLY A 90 -26.55 27.71 2.48
N LEU A 91 -26.11 26.66 3.15
CA LEU A 91 -26.68 26.17 4.39
C LEU A 91 -26.42 27.14 5.55
N ASP A 92 -25.23 27.71 5.66
CA ASP A 92 -24.90 28.72 6.68
C ASP A 92 -25.74 30.00 6.49
N ASP A 93 -25.97 30.44 5.26
CA ASP A 93 -26.86 31.56 4.96
C ASP A 93 -28.32 31.25 5.31
N VAL A 94 -28.81 30.05 4.99
CA VAL A 94 -30.13 29.57 5.41
C VAL A 94 -30.24 29.58 6.94
N MET A 95 -29.25 29.04 7.65
CA MET A 95 -29.25 28.99 9.11
C MET A 95 -29.21 30.40 9.72
N ARG A 96 -28.39 31.30 9.18
CA ARG A 96 -28.31 32.70 9.62
C ARG A 96 -29.64 33.41 9.41
N LEU A 97 -30.28 33.17 8.27
CA LEU A 97 -31.60 33.73 7.98
C LEU A 97 -32.66 33.16 8.93
N LEU A 98 -32.70 31.85 9.14
CA LEU A 98 -33.64 31.18 10.06
C LEU A 98 -33.42 31.56 11.54
N SER A 99 -32.22 32.03 11.90
CA SER A 99 -31.89 32.55 13.24
C SER A 99 -32.53 33.92 13.53
N THR A 100 -33.17 34.55 12.54
CA THR A 100 -33.90 35.82 12.68
C THR A 100 -35.40 35.64 12.44
N ARG A 101 -36.23 36.64 12.78
CA ARG A 101 -37.69 36.59 12.49
C ARG A 101 -37.93 36.74 10.98
N THR A 102 -37.76 35.65 10.26
CA THR A 102 -37.77 35.62 8.79
C THR A 102 -39.16 35.33 8.24
N ALA A 103 -39.59 36.12 7.26
CA ALA A 103 -40.81 35.87 6.50
C ALA A 103 -40.52 34.89 5.35
N MET A 104 -41.49 34.04 5.01
CA MET A 104 -41.34 33.03 3.96
C MET A 104 -40.89 33.59 2.59
N ARG A 105 -41.28 34.84 2.29
CA ARG A 105 -40.86 35.56 1.08
C ARG A 105 -39.36 35.86 1.03
N GLU A 106 -38.72 36.05 2.17
CA GLU A 106 -37.28 36.33 2.22
C GLU A 106 -36.46 35.05 2.04
N LEU A 107 -36.95 33.92 2.58
CA LEU A 107 -36.38 32.61 2.25
C LEU A 107 -36.57 32.28 0.76
N ASP A 108 -37.74 32.56 0.19
CA ASP A 108 -37.98 32.39 -1.25
C ASP A 108 -37.02 33.25 -2.07
N ARG A 109 -36.86 34.52 -1.73
CA ARG A 109 -35.93 35.43 -2.42
C ARG A 109 -34.49 34.93 -2.37
N MET A 110 -34.06 34.36 -1.25
CA MET A 110 -32.70 33.85 -1.07
C MET A 110 -32.48 32.53 -1.80
N LEU A 111 -33.44 31.59 -1.73
CA LEU A 111 -33.38 30.32 -2.46
C LEU A 111 -33.62 30.47 -3.96
N ASP A 112 -34.22 31.58 -4.42
CA ASP A 112 -34.41 31.89 -5.85
C ASP A 112 -33.26 32.73 -6.44
N GLN A 113 -32.42 33.32 -5.60
CA GLN A 113 -31.15 33.91 -6.03
C GLN A 113 -30.14 32.77 -6.19
N SER A 114 -29.33 32.77 -7.26
CA SER A 114 -28.18 31.87 -7.31
C SER A 114 -27.34 32.14 -6.06
N MET A 115 -27.21 31.15 -5.19
CA MET A 115 -26.50 31.28 -3.92
C MET A 115 -25.10 31.84 -4.17
N SER A 116 -24.55 32.57 -3.18
CA SER A 116 -23.34 33.37 -3.32
C SER A 116 -22.27 32.65 -4.15
N SER A 117 -22.03 33.12 -5.36
CA SER A 117 -20.91 32.65 -6.19
C SER A 117 -19.60 32.87 -5.43
N HIS A 118 -18.55 32.15 -5.81
CA HIS A 118 -17.17 32.43 -5.35
C HIS A 118 -16.85 33.93 -5.41
N GLU A 119 -17.36 34.62 -6.43
CA GLU A 119 -17.30 36.08 -6.58
C GLU A 119 -17.89 36.84 -5.38
N ALA A 120 -19.07 36.48 -4.91
CA ALA A 120 -19.73 37.16 -3.78
C ALA A 120 -19.00 36.86 -2.46
N ALA A 121 -18.55 35.61 -2.25
CA ALA A 121 -17.79 35.22 -1.07
C ALA A 121 -16.43 35.95 -1.03
N ILE A 122 -15.69 35.97 -2.14
CA ILE A 122 -14.40 36.66 -2.26
C ILE A 122 -14.56 38.16 -2.13
N LYS A 123 -15.58 38.78 -2.77
CA LYS A 123 -15.85 40.22 -2.60
C LYS A 123 -16.24 40.60 -1.17
N ASN A 124 -16.94 39.72 -0.45
CA ASN A 124 -17.24 39.94 0.97
C ASN A 124 -15.98 39.79 1.83
N LEU A 125 -15.15 38.77 1.57
CA LEU A 125 -13.87 38.58 2.23
C LEU A 125 -12.97 39.82 2.02
N GLN A 126 -12.81 40.29 0.79
CA GLN A 126 -12.07 41.52 0.45
C GLN A 126 -12.55 42.76 1.20
N ARG A 127 -13.85 42.88 1.48
CA ARG A 127 -14.38 44.02 2.25
C ARG A 127 -14.08 43.90 3.75
N SER A 128 -13.86 42.69 4.23
CA SER A 128 -13.60 42.39 5.65
C SER A 128 -12.11 42.43 6.02
N LEU A 129 -11.21 42.19 5.05
CA LEU A 129 -9.77 42.18 5.26
C LEU A 129 -9.13 43.57 5.05
N THR A 130 -8.04 43.80 5.77
CA THR A 130 -7.14 44.93 5.55
C THR A 130 -6.21 44.70 4.35
N ALA A 131 -5.56 45.77 3.87
CA ALA A 131 -4.56 45.70 2.79
C ALA A 131 -3.45 44.66 3.08
N ASP A 132 -2.90 44.70 4.30
CA ASP A 132 -1.84 43.78 4.73
C ASP A 132 -2.33 42.33 4.79
N GLU A 133 -3.55 42.10 5.30
CA GLU A 133 -4.17 40.77 5.34
C GLU A 133 -4.49 40.23 3.94
N ILE A 134 -4.86 41.09 2.99
CA ILE A 134 -5.08 40.69 1.59
C ILE A 134 -3.76 40.31 0.94
N SER A 135 -2.69 41.06 1.21
CA SER A 135 -1.34 40.76 0.73
C SER A 135 -0.83 39.42 1.28
N GLU A 136 -1.03 39.18 2.57
CA GLU A 136 -0.69 37.91 3.24
C GLU A 136 -1.47 36.72 2.66
N LEU A 137 -2.78 36.91 2.42
CA LEU A 137 -3.62 35.89 1.80
C LEU A 137 -3.21 35.61 0.34
N ASN A 138 -2.88 36.64 -0.43
CA ASN A 138 -2.40 36.47 -1.80
C ASN A 138 -1.07 35.69 -1.84
N GLU A 139 -0.16 35.95 -0.89
CA GLU A 139 1.06 35.14 -0.75
C GLU A 139 0.72 33.69 -0.43
N LEU A 140 -0.14 33.40 0.55
CA LEU A 140 -0.58 32.04 0.88
C LEU A 140 -1.19 31.31 -0.32
N LEU A 141 -2.04 31.99 -1.10
CA LEU A 141 -2.69 31.42 -2.27
C LEU A 141 -1.69 31.05 -3.38
N LYS A 142 -0.56 31.76 -3.52
CA LYS A 142 0.51 31.36 -4.46
C LYS A 142 1.05 29.96 -4.12
N TRP A 143 1.31 29.70 -2.84
CA TRP A 143 1.79 28.41 -2.35
C TRP A 143 0.70 27.33 -2.45
N VAL A 144 -0.51 27.61 -1.97
CA VAL A 144 -1.58 26.59 -1.93
C VAL A 144 -2.06 26.18 -3.33
N LEU A 145 -2.09 27.10 -4.30
CA LEU A 145 -2.68 26.82 -5.63
C LEU A 145 -1.69 26.36 -6.70
N PHE A 146 -0.40 26.70 -6.56
CA PHE A 146 0.63 26.53 -7.60
C PHE A 146 1.89 25.78 -7.15
N SER A 147 1.86 25.19 -5.96
CA SER A 147 2.88 24.23 -5.54
C SER A 147 2.69 22.87 -6.19
N ASN A 148 3.78 22.13 -6.34
CA ASN A 148 3.72 20.79 -6.95
C ASN A 148 3.34 19.67 -5.95
N GLU A 149 3.24 20.00 -4.67
CA GLU A 149 2.76 19.08 -3.63
C GLU A 149 1.80 19.83 -2.67
N PRO A 150 0.88 19.11 -2.00
CA PRO A 150 0.03 19.69 -0.97
C PRO A 150 0.84 20.34 0.15
N MET A 151 0.41 21.53 0.57
CA MET A 151 1.12 22.32 1.56
C MET A 151 0.60 22.05 2.96
N THR A 152 1.47 21.60 3.87
CA THR A 152 1.15 21.47 5.29
C THR A 152 1.15 22.84 5.97
N LEU A 153 0.51 22.94 7.14
CA LEU A 153 0.53 24.15 7.97
C LEU A 153 1.97 24.59 8.28
N GLU A 154 2.84 23.65 8.63
CA GLU A 154 4.24 23.92 8.98
C GLU A 154 5.05 24.46 7.80
N LYS A 155 4.83 23.92 6.60
CA LYS A 155 5.46 24.41 5.36
C LYS A 155 4.99 25.82 5.02
N LEU A 156 3.69 26.10 5.17
CA LEU A 156 3.14 27.44 4.91
C LEU A 156 3.62 28.47 5.92
N GLU A 157 3.65 28.15 7.21
CA GLU A 157 4.22 29.04 8.24
C GLU A 157 5.68 29.38 7.90
N ALA A 158 6.46 28.38 7.48
CA ALA A 158 7.84 28.60 7.05
C ALA A 158 7.95 29.46 5.78
N ALA A 159 7.05 29.27 4.80
CA ALA A 159 6.97 30.10 3.60
C ALA A 159 6.55 31.56 3.91
N MET A 160 5.61 31.75 4.84
CA MET A 160 5.17 33.07 5.29
C MET A 160 6.23 33.79 6.12
N PHE A 161 7.06 33.04 6.86
CA PHE A 161 8.25 33.60 7.50
C PHE A 161 9.30 34.04 6.47
N LEU A 162 9.51 33.30 5.37
CA LEU A 162 10.38 33.75 4.28
C LEU A 162 9.88 35.04 3.64
N TYR A 163 8.56 35.18 3.51
CA TYR A 163 7.91 36.39 2.98
C TYR A 163 8.05 37.61 3.90
N SER A 164 7.65 37.47 5.18
CA SER A 164 7.50 38.60 6.10
C SER A 164 8.70 38.84 7.03
N GLY A 165 9.51 37.80 7.28
CA GLY A 165 10.57 37.80 8.28
C GLY A 165 10.08 37.81 9.74
N THR A 166 8.79 37.60 9.96
CA THR A 166 8.14 37.66 11.29
C THR A 166 7.29 36.41 11.54
N GLU A 167 7.37 35.84 12.74
CA GLU A 167 6.46 34.78 13.18
C GLU A 167 5.09 35.38 13.53
N SER A 168 4.02 34.72 13.08
CA SER A 168 2.66 35.12 13.43
C SER A 168 2.37 34.80 14.91
N LEU A 169 1.68 35.72 15.60
CA LEU A 169 1.21 35.50 16.98
C LEU A 169 -0.03 34.60 17.03
N ALA A 170 -0.77 34.51 15.92
CA ALA A 170 -1.93 33.63 15.79
C ALA A 170 -1.56 32.47 14.88
N SER A 171 -1.93 31.24 15.25
CA SER A 171 -1.65 30.07 14.41
C SER A 171 -2.33 30.21 13.05
N LEU A 172 -1.64 29.80 11.98
CA LEU A 172 -2.21 29.78 10.64
C LEU A 172 -3.50 28.95 10.57
N GLU A 173 -3.60 27.87 11.35
CA GLU A 173 -4.83 27.09 11.49
C GLU A 173 -6.02 27.96 11.95
N TYR A 174 -5.81 28.78 12.98
CA TYR A 174 -6.83 29.69 13.48
C TYR A 174 -7.18 30.74 12.43
N ILE A 175 -6.20 31.31 11.73
CA ILE A 175 -6.41 32.32 10.70
C ILE A 175 -7.22 31.73 9.53
N ILE A 176 -6.86 30.54 9.05
CA ILE A 176 -7.58 29.85 7.96
C ILE A 176 -9.03 29.57 8.36
N LYS A 177 -9.25 28.94 9.52
CA LYS A 177 -10.61 28.57 9.96
C LYS A 177 -11.52 29.79 10.18
N ASN A 178 -10.98 30.90 10.68
CA ASN A 178 -11.80 32.05 11.10
C ASN A 178 -11.84 33.20 10.10
N LYS A 179 -10.79 33.41 9.30
CA LYS A 179 -10.68 34.54 8.36
C LYS A 179 -10.69 34.09 6.91
N TYR A 180 -9.90 33.08 6.54
CA TYR A 180 -9.68 32.72 5.12
C TYR A 180 -10.51 31.53 4.64
N SER A 181 -11.46 31.04 5.43
CA SER A 181 -12.26 29.83 5.16
C SER A 181 -13.10 29.91 3.88
N ALA A 182 -13.37 31.12 3.38
CA ALA A 182 -14.04 31.32 2.10
C ALA A 182 -13.20 30.93 0.88
N VAL A 183 -11.87 30.89 1.02
CA VAL A 183 -10.93 30.58 -0.08
C VAL A 183 -9.96 29.44 0.21
N LEU A 184 -9.73 29.11 1.49
CA LEU A 184 -8.85 28.02 1.94
C LEU A 184 -9.63 27.04 2.81
N LYS A 185 -9.25 25.75 2.74
CA LYS A 185 -9.76 24.67 3.60
C LYS A 185 -8.61 23.86 4.19
N LEU A 186 -8.86 23.24 5.33
CA LEU A 186 -7.95 22.33 6.01
C LEU A 186 -8.51 20.91 5.91
N ASP A 187 -7.71 20.00 5.39
CA ASP A 187 -8.06 18.59 5.26
C ASP A 187 -6.80 17.74 5.47
N ASP A 188 -6.90 16.73 6.32
CA ASP A 188 -5.79 15.83 6.69
C ASP A 188 -4.43 16.53 6.98
N GLY A 189 -4.46 17.59 7.80
CA GLY A 189 -3.26 18.38 8.15
C GLY A 189 -2.69 19.25 7.03
N CYS A 190 -3.25 19.19 5.82
CA CYS A 190 -2.86 19.96 4.64
C CYS A 190 -3.86 21.10 4.35
N VAL A 191 -3.37 22.14 3.67
CA VAL A 191 -4.16 23.30 3.26
C VAL A 191 -4.43 23.23 1.77
N PHE A 192 -5.70 23.37 1.40
CA PHE A 192 -6.17 23.35 0.01
C PHE A 192 -6.94 24.64 -0.30
N GLY A 193 -6.98 24.99 -1.59
CA GLY A 193 -7.96 25.96 -2.08
C GLY A 193 -9.37 25.39 -1.96
N GLN A 194 -10.34 26.24 -1.64
CA GLN A 194 -11.75 25.86 -1.77
C GLN A 194 -12.09 25.56 -3.24
N ASP A 195 -12.91 24.53 -3.47
CA ASP A 195 -13.26 24.05 -4.82
C ASP A 195 -13.83 25.20 -5.66
N GLY A 196 -13.31 25.45 -6.86
CA GLY A 196 -13.79 26.53 -7.75
C GLY A 196 -13.09 27.89 -7.58
N VAL A 197 -12.28 28.08 -6.54
CA VAL A 197 -11.56 29.35 -6.29
C VAL A 197 -10.49 29.61 -7.34
N LYS A 198 -9.72 28.58 -7.72
CA LYS A 198 -8.64 28.71 -8.72
C LYS A 198 -9.18 29.15 -10.08
N GLU A 199 -10.31 28.59 -10.49
CA GLU A 199 -10.99 28.89 -11.75
C GLU A 199 -11.59 30.29 -11.74
N TYR A 200 -12.15 30.72 -10.60
CA TYR A 200 -12.65 32.07 -10.43
C TYR A 200 -11.54 33.11 -10.53
N LEU A 201 -10.42 32.91 -9.83
CA LEU A 201 -9.28 33.82 -9.85
C LEU A 201 -8.65 33.90 -11.25
N ARG A 202 -8.68 32.82 -12.05
CA ARG A 202 -8.26 32.82 -13.46
C ARG A 202 -9.19 33.65 -14.37
N LYS A 203 -10.51 33.56 -14.21
CA LYS A 203 -11.50 34.21 -15.10
C LYS A 203 -11.48 35.74 -15.06
N ASP A 204 -11.13 36.36 -13.93
CA ASP A 204 -11.13 37.83 -13.79
C ASP A 204 -9.99 38.51 -14.57
N ILE A 205 -8.94 37.75 -14.91
CA ILE A 205 -7.78 38.20 -15.70
C ILE A 205 -8.16 38.37 -17.19
N ASP A 206 -8.96 37.45 -17.75
CA ASP A 206 -9.41 37.53 -19.15
C ASP A 206 -10.39 38.70 -19.39
N SER A 207 -11.22 39.04 -18.39
CA SER A 207 -12.14 40.18 -18.45
C SER A 207 -11.48 41.55 -18.22
N SER A 208 -10.26 41.59 -17.69
CA SER A 208 -9.49 42.82 -17.46
C SER A 208 -8.35 43.01 -18.48
N GLY A 209 -8.55 42.55 -19.72
CA GLY A 209 -7.84 42.97 -20.93
C GLY A 209 -6.41 43.50 -20.75
N ARG A 210 -5.41 42.61 -20.77
CA ARG A 210 -4.06 42.97 -21.21
C ARG A 210 -4.16 43.43 -22.66
N ALA A 211 -4.24 44.75 -22.85
CA ALA A 211 -3.85 45.35 -24.11
C ALA A 211 -2.43 44.88 -24.41
N SER A 212 -2.32 44.07 -25.46
CA SER A 212 -1.07 43.68 -26.11
C SER A 212 -0.04 44.82 -26.02
N ASN A 213 1.15 44.46 -25.53
CA ASN A 213 2.34 45.30 -25.49
C ASN A 213 2.48 46.13 -26.78
N THR A 214 2.00 47.37 -26.73
CA THR A 214 2.39 48.39 -27.70
C THR A 214 3.79 48.81 -27.31
N LYS A 215 4.74 48.44 -28.19
CA LYS A 215 6.13 48.88 -28.16
C LYS A 215 6.26 50.34 -27.70
N ASP A 216 6.95 50.51 -26.59
CA ASP A 216 7.92 51.57 -26.35
C ASP A 216 7.41 53.02 -26.47
N ARG A 217 6.99 53.60 -25.34
CA ARG A 217 7.11 55.05 -25.11
C ARG A 217 7.62 55.32 -23.70
N ALA A 218 8.92 55.52 -23.58
CA ALA A 218 9.54 56.09 -22.38
C ALA A 218 8.85 57.42 -22.01
N THR A 219 8.18 57.46 -20.85
CA THR A 219 7.68 58.68 -20.22
C THR A 219 8.61 59.09 -19.08
N ILE A 220 9.05 60.34 -19.10
CA ILE A 220 9.77 60.98 -17.98
C ILE A 220 8.72 61.62 -17.06
N SER A 221 8.74 61.28 -15.77
CA SER A 221 7.92 61.95 -14.75
C SER A 221 8.76 62.91 -13.90
N MET A 222 8.15 64.02 -13.47
CA MET A 222 8.76 65.00 -12.56
C MET A 222 7.70 65.57 -11.61
N THR A 223 8.01 65.65 -10.32
CA THR A 223 7.10 66.19 -9.28
C THR A 223 7.56 67.58 -8.86
N ILE A 224 6.67 68.58 -8.93
CA ILE A 224 6.92 69.96 -8.47
C ILE A 224 5.95 70.28 -7.34
N THR A 225 6.47 70.68 -6.18
CA THR A 225 5.67 71.09 -5.01
C THR A 225 5.65 72.60 -4.89
N ILE A 226 4.46 73.21 -4.90
CA ILE A 226 4.28 74.67 -4.75
C ILE A 226 3.40 74.90 -3.52
N ASN A 227 3.91 75.68 -2.57
CA ASN A 227 3.21 75.97 -1.32
C ASN A 227 2.59 77.39 -1.36
N ASN A 228 1.42 77.56 -0.71
CA ASN A 228 0.69 78.82 -0.53
C ASN A 228 0.14 79.49 -1.81
N VAL A 229 -0.51 78.72 -2.69
CA VAL A 229 -1.30 79.25 -3.82
C VAL A 229 -2.64 78.52 -3.87
N ASP A 230 -3.68 79.23 -4.27
CA ASP A 230 -5.02 78.67 -4.49
C ASP A 230 -4.99 77.63 -5.63
N GLN A 231 -5.62 76.47 -5.39
CA GLN A 231 -5.49 75.27 -6.21
C GLN A 231 -6.02 75.50 -7.64
N GLU A 232 -7.09 76.28 -7.77
CA GLU A 232 -7.71 76.62 -9.04
C GLU A 232 -6.83 77.57 -9.87
N LEU A 233 -6.17 78.54 -9.21
CA LEU A 233 -5.26 79.49 -9.84
C LEU A 233 -3.95 78.80 -10.30
N CYS A 234 -3.45 77.85 -9.52
CA CYS A 234 -2.26 77.06 -9.85
C CYS A 234 -2.54 76.11 -11.03
N GLY A 235 -3.70 75.45 -11.02
CA GLY A 235 -4.19 74.61 -12.12
C GLY A 235 -4.32 75.39 -13.43
N HIS A 236 -4.96 76.57 -13.40
CA HIS A 236 -5.08 77.43 -14.57
C HIS A 236 -3.75 77.96 -15.09
N PHE A 237 -2.82 78.36 -14.21
CA PHE A 237 -1.51 78.85 -14.62
C PHE A 237 -0.66 77.76 -15.29
N LEU A 238 -0.63 76.54 -14.74
CA LEU A 238 0.10 75.41 -15.32
C LEU A 238 -0.55 74.92 -16.62
N TRP A 239 -1.88 74.96 -16.70
CA TRP A 239 -2.63 74.64 -17.92
C TRP A 239 -2.33 75.64 -19.04
N ASP A 240 -2.35 76.95 -18.75
CA ASP A 240 -2.03 78.01 -19.71
C ASP A 240 -0.56 77.99 -20.13
N LEU A 241 0.36 77.64 -19.21
CA LEU A 241 1.78 77.46 -19.50
C LEU A 241 2.01 76.27 -20.43
N ALA A 242 1.34 75.13 -20.17
CA ALA A 242 1.39 73.95 -21.02
C ALA A 242 0.79 74.22 -22.40
N HIS A 243 -0.37 74.89 -22.47
CA HIS A 243 -1.04 75.25 -23.72
C HIS A 243 -0.23 76.26 -24.57
N LYS A 244 0.47 77.22 -23.97
CA LYS A 244 1.27 78.21 -24.71
C LYS A 244 2.66 77.73 -25.09
N ALA A 245 3.26 76.80 -24.34
CA ALA A 245 4.64 76.38 -24.57
C ALA A 245 4.77 75.07 -25.36
N ILE A 246 3.86 74.09 -25.21
CA ILE A 246 4.09 72.72 -25.70
C ILE A 246 2.75 72.06 -26.12
N ARG A 247 2.47 72.03 -27.43
CA ARG A 247 1.28 71.39 -28.01
C ARG A 247 1.23 69.87 -27.75
N ASP A 248 0.07 69.40 -27.28
CA ASP A 248 -0.53 68.05 -27.38
C ASP A 248 0.27 66.82 -26.90
N LYS A 249 1.34 66.98 -26.10
CA LYS A 249 2.17 65.85 -25.62
C LYS A 249 2.23 65.67 -24.10
N PHE A 250 1.52 66.48 -23.33
CA PHE A 250 1.46 66.38 -21.87
C PHE A 250 0.01 66.33 -21.41
N ASN A 251 -0.35 65.34 -20.60
CA ASN A 251 -1.68 65.19 -20.01
C ASN A 251 -1.61 65.56 -18.52
N PHE A 252 -2.42 66.50 -18.07
CA PHE A 252 -2.53 66.91 -16.67
C PHE A 252 -3.91 66.50 -16.14
N ASN A 253 -3.96 65.50 -15.25
CA ASN A 253 -5.17 65.16 -14.51
C ASN A 253 -5.20 65.96 -13.19
N LEU A 254 -6.12 66.93 -13.12
CA LEU A 254 -6.42 67.69 -11.90
C LEU A 254 -7.72 67.24 -11.22
N ASP A 255 -8.48 66.34 -11.84
CA ASP A 255 -9.75 65.86 -11.32
C ASP A 255 -9.53 64.65 -10.41
N GLY A 256 -9.87 64.82 -9.11
CA GLY A 256 -10.47 63.85 -8.18
C GLY A 256 -9.78 62.52 -7.87
N ASP A 257 -9.17 61.86 -8.85
CA ASP A 257 -8.58 60.52 -8.70
C ASP A 257 -7.16 60.56 -8.12
N ALA A 258 -6.50 61.72 -8.13
CA ALA A 258 -5.22 61.91 -7.44
C ALA A 258 -5.36 61.99 -5.91
N SER A 259 -6.56 62.29 -5.38
CA SER A 259 -6.84 62.16 -3.93
C SER A 259 -6.94 60.69 -3.49
N ASN A 260 -7.25 59.77 -4.41
CA ASN A 260 -7.23 58.32 -4.17
C ASN A 260 -5.86 57.70 -4.45
N ALA A 261 -4.85 58.47 -4.87
CA ALA A 261 -3.47 57.99 -4.94
C ALA A 261 -2.70 58.18 -3.61
N LEU A 262 -3.27 58.93 -2.66
CA LEU A 262 -2.74 59.12 -1.30
C LEU A 262 -3.39 58.21 -0.25
N HIS A 263 -4.44 57.47 -0.64
CA HIS A 263 -4.98 56.33 0.10
C HIS A 263 -4.98 55.14 -0.86
N GLY A 264 -4.11 54.17 -0.63
CA GLY A 264 -3.89 53.01 -1.50
C GLY A 264 -5.19 52.46 -2.11
N GLY A 265 -5.14 52.18 -3.41
CA GLY A 265 -6.20 51.40 -4.05
C GLY A 265 -6.45 50.15 -3.21
N ARG A 266 -7.72 49.83 -2.95
CA ARG A 266 -8.07 48.63 -2.17
C ARG A 266 -7.38 47.42 -2.82
N ASP A 267 -6.43 46.83 -2.10
CA ASP A 267 -5.78 45.59 -2.53
C ASP A 267 -6.84 44.53 -2.84
N THR A 268 -6.66 43.84 -3.95
CA THR A 268 -7.64 42.87 -4.45
C THR A 268 -7.11 41.45 -4.20
N ILE A 269 -7.99 40.52 -3.81
CA ILE A 269 -7.61 39.10 -3.72
C ILE A 269 -7.48 38.60 -5.15
N ALA A 270 -6.24 38.33 -5.57
CA ALA A 270 -5.90 37.93 -6.92
C ALA A 270 -4.55 37.20 -6.89
N VAL A 271 -4.44 36.12 -7.65
CA VAL A 271 -3.18 35.40 -7.84
C VAL A 271 -3.00 35.04 -9.31
N ASP A 272 -1.86 35.42 -9.85
CA ASP A 272 -1.43 35.07 -11.19
C ASP A 272 -0.47 33.88 -11.14
N GLU A 273 -0.65 32.92 -12.05
CA GLU A 273 0.15 31.69 -12.08
C GLU A 273 1.62 32.00 -12.37
N PHE A 274 1.90 32.89 -13.34
CA PHE A 274 3.26 33.27 -13.68
C PHE A 274 3.96 33.98 -12.51
N GLU A 275 3.27 34.92 -11.87
CA GLU A 275 3.77 35.61 -10.67
C GLU A 275 4.00 34.62 -9.50
N ALA A 276 3.12 33.63 -9.32
CA ALA A 276 3.26 32.63 -8.27
C ALA A 276 4.52 31.79 -8.45
N HIS A 277 4.76 31.22 -9.65
CA HIS A 277 5.98 30.47 -9.93
C HIS A 277 7.23 31.36 -9.81
N HIS A 278 7.17 32.61 -10.25
CA HIS A 278 8.28 33.56 -10.10
C HIS A 278 8.58 33.90 -8.63
N THR A 279 7.53 34.06 -7.83
CA THR A 279 7.64 34.28 -6.37
C THR A 279 8.30 33.08 -5.70
N ILE A 280 7.86 31.85 -5.98
CA ILE A 280 8.42 30.65 -5.39
C ILE A 280 9.90 30.48 -5.77
N VAL A 281 10.26 30.70 -7.04
CA VAL A 281 11.68 30.67 -7.49
C VAL A 281 12.51 31.73 -6.77
N THR A 282 11.99 32.95 -6.62
CA THR A 282 12.67 34.02 -5.89
C THR A 282 12.87 33.63 -4.42
N ARG A 283 11.85 33.10 -3.75
CA ARG A 283 11.91 32.64 -2.35
C ARG A 283 12.88 31.46 -2.17
N ALA A 284 12.93 30.54 -3.12
CA ALA A 284 13.90 29.44 -3.13
C ALA A 284 15.34 29.97 -3.17
N PHE A 285 15.64 30.94 -4.04
CA PHE A 285 16.97 31.55 -4.08
C PHE A 285 17.28 32.43 -2.85
N GLU A 286 16.29 33.12 -2.29
CA GLU A 286 16.45 33.84 -1.02
C GLU A 286 16.81 32.89 0.12
N TYR A 287 16.13 31.75 0.21
CA TYR A 287 16.43 30.67 1.16
C TYR A 287 17.88 30.18 0.98
N LEU A 288 18.24 29.77 -0.24
CA LEU A 288 19.58 29.25 -0.57
C LEU A 288 20.72 30.28 -0.37
N SER A 289 20.39 31.58 -0.42
CA SER A 289 21.38 32.65 -0.23
C SER A 289 21.74 32.92 1.24
N LYS A 290 20.89 32.49 2.18
CA LYS A 290 21.03 32.71 3.63
C LYS A 290 21.39 31.40 4.34
N SER A 291 21.80 31.46 5.60
CA SER A 291 21.93 30.24 6.41
C SER A 291 20.56 29.68 6.79
N PRO A 292 20.39 28.35 6.86
CA PRO A 292 19.18 27.72 7.38
C PRO A 292 18.79 28.30 8.74
N ARG A 293 17.50 28.50 8.93
CA ARG A 293 16.88 28.90 10.19
C ARG A 293 15.83 27.87 10.55
N GLU A 294 15.64 27.63 11.84
CA GLU A 294 14.61 26.74 12.39
C GLU A 294 13.22 27.06 11.80
N GLN A 295 12.86 28.35 11.68
CA GLN A 295 11.59 28.79 11.09
C GLN A 295 11.42 28.44 9.61
N THR A 296 12.51 28.14 8.90
CA THR A 296 12.51 27.88 7.45
C THR A 296 12.89 26.45 7.10
N GLU A 297 13.12 25.61 8.11
CA GLU A 297 13.60 24.24 7.95
C GLU A 297 12.58 23.39 7.16
N ASN A 298 11.31 23.45 7.57
CA ASN A 298 10.24 22.62 7.02
C ASN A 298 9.93 22.87 5.54
N ILE A 299 10.20 24.07 5.02
CA ILE A 299 10.00 24.40 3.60
C ILE A 299 11.25 24.13 2.74
N GLY A 300 12.42 23.95 3.36
CA GLY A 300 13.70 23.74 2.67
C GLY A 300 13.68 22.58 1.65
N PRO A 301 13.26 21.36 2.05
CA PRO A 301 13.17 20.22 1.13
C PRO A 301 12.27 20.50 -0.07
N TYR A 302 11.11 21.14 0.13
CA TYR A 302 10.20 21.53 -0.97
C TYR A 302 10.90 22.44 -1.99
N LEU A 303 11.54 23.50 -1.49
CA LEU A 303 12.19 24.51 -2.34
C LEU A 303 13.31 23.91 -3.17
N VAL A 304 14.08 22.97 -2.62
CA VAL A 304 15.18 22.32 -3.33
C VAL A 304 14.66 21.29 -4.34
N THR A 305 13.72 20.43 -3.94
CA THR A 305 13.14 19.39 -4.80
C THR A 305 12.45 20.00 -6.02
N TRP A 306 11.62 21.02 -5.82
CA TRP A 306 10.74 21.54 -6.87
C TRP A 306 11.26 22.81 -7.57
N LEU A 307 12.46 23.30 -7.25
CA LEU A 307 13.08 24.41 -7.98
C LEU A 307 13.14 24.18 -9.51
N PRO A 308 13.57 23.01 -10.02
CA PRO A 308 13.55 22.73 -11.46
C PRO A 308 12.15 22.85 -12.07
N PHE A 309 11.14 22.32 -11.37
CA PHE A 309 9.75 22.36 -11.81
C PHE A 309 9.24 23.79 -11.96
N HIS A 310 9.43 24.65 -10.95
CA HIS A 310 8.96 26.04 -11.04
C HIS A 310 9.71 26.84 -12.11
N LEU A 311 11.02 26.59 -12.31
CA LEU A 311 11.79 27.19 -13.39
C LEU A 311 11.32 26.71 -14.78
N SER A 312 10.99 25.43 -14.93
CA SER A 312 10.43 24.86 -16.15
C SER A 312 9.07 25.48 -16.46
N ARG A 313 8.20 25.59 -15.44
CA ARG A 313 6.87 26.16 -15.58
C ARG A 313 6.89 27.63 -15.97
N LEU A 314 7.81 28.43 -15.42
CA LEU A 314 8.00 29.82 -15.85
C LEU A 314 8.30 29.91 -17.35
N ARG A 315 9.19 29.07 -17.86
CA ARG A 315 9.55 29.07 -19.27
C ARG A 315 8.37 28.67 -20.16
N GLN A 316 7.64 27.62 -19.78
CA GLN A 316 6.43 27.21 -20.50
C GLN A 316 5.40 28.34 -20.57
N LEU A 317 5.18 29.06 -19.46
CA LEU A 317 4.26 30.19 -19.43
C LEU A 317 4.75 31.39 -20.26
N GLU A 318 6.07 31.62 -20.39
CA GLU A 318 6.62 32.59 -21.34
C GLU A 318 6.38 32.15 -22.80
N ASP A 319 6.58 30.86 -23.10
CA ASP A 319 6.36 30.29 -24.43
C ASP A 319 4.88 30.31 -24.85
N ASP A 320 3.97 30.18 -23.87
CA ASP A 320 2.51 30.24 -24.03
C ASP A 320 1.94 31.68 -24.03
N ASP A 321 2.80 32.72 -24.02
CA ASP A 321 2.43 34.14 -23.91
C ASP A 321 1.60 34.49 -22.65
N GLN A 322 1.69 33.68 -21.58
CA GLN A 322 0.96 33.85 -20.31
C GLN A 322 1.73 34.68 -19.27
N GLY A 323 2.94 35.13 -19.58
CA GLY A 323 3.76 36.01 -18.77
C GLY A 323 5.09 36.29 -19.44
N SER A 324 5.90 37.19 -18.88
CA SER A 324 7.28 37.38 -19.34
C SER A 324 8.14 37.97 -18.23
N LEU A 325 9.34 37.42 -18.07
CA LEU A 325 10.34 37.92 -17.15
C LEU A 325 11.01 39.15 -17.75
N MET A 326 11.21 40.17 -16.93
CA MET A 326 12.02 41.32 -17.29
C MET A 326 13.49 40.91 -17.46
N PRO A 327 14.27 41.57 -18.32
CA PRO A 327 15.70 41.26 -18.49
C PRO A 327 16.51 41.33 -17.18
N SER A 328 16.06 42.10 -16.19
CA SER A 328 16.64 42.12 -14.85
C SER A 328 16.36 40.84 -14.05
N GLU A 329 15.14 40.31 -14.12
CA GLU A 329 14.69 39.10 -13.42
C GLU A 329 15.37 37.86 -14.03
N GLN A 330 15.43 37.78 -15.37
CA GLN A 330 16.19 36.73 -16.07
C GLN A 330 17.68 36.77 -15.68
N SER A 331 18.26 37.97 -15.57
CA SER A 331 19.65 38.14 -15.14
C SER A 331 19.86 37.76 -13.67
N GLU A 332 18.87 37.96 -12.81
CA GLU A 332 18.92 37.60 -11.39
C GLU A 332 18.84 36.09 -11.19
N ILE A 333 17.88 35.42 -11.86
CA ILE A 333 17.79 33.95 -11.89
C ILE A 333 19.10 33.34 -12.38
N GLY A 334 19.66 33.85 -13.49
CA GLY A 334 20.96 33.39 -14.01
C GLY A 334 22.11 33.57 -13.01
N GLN A 335 22.14 34.69 -12.30
CA GLN A 335 23.16 34.96 -11.30
C GLN A 335 23.03 34.04 -10.06
N ASN A 336 21.81 33.69 -9.68
CA ASN A 336 21.55 32.79 -8.55
C ASN A 336 21.82 31.33 -8.91
N LEU A 337 21.46 30.88 -10.11
CA LEU A 337 21.85 29.56 -10.63
C LEU A 337 23.38 29.43 -10.73
N TYR A 338 24.08 30.46 -11.18
CA TYR A 338 25.54 30.48 -11.17
C TYR A 338 26.10 30.36 -9.75
N LYS A 339 25.57 31.10 -8.77
CA LYS A 339 26.02 30.97 -7.37
C LYS A 339 25.78 29.56 -6.83
N LEU A 340 24.65 28.95 -7.17
CA LEU A 340 24.29 27.59 -6.74
C LEU A 340 25.28 26.55 -7.27
N PHE A 341 25.66 26.62 -8.56
CA PHE A 341 26.44 25.57 -9.22
C PHE A 341 27.93 25.85 -9.35
N LYS A 342 28.41 27.05 -9.01
CA LYS A 342 29.83 27.40 -9.14
C LYS A 342 30.72 26.64 -8.14
N ASN A 343 30.25 26.43 -6.92
CA ASN A 343 30.98 25.77 -5.83
C ASN A 343 30.03 24.91 -4.99
N ASP A 344 30.58 24.18 -4.03
CA ASP A 344 29.85 23.29 -3.11
C ASP A 344 29.25 24.01 -1.89
N GLU A 345 29.58 25.28 -1.67
CA GLU A 345 29.22 26.04 -0.46
C GLU A 345 27.71 26.07 -0.19
N VAL A 346 26.87 26.23 -1.21
CA VAL A 346 25.41 26.29 -1.05
C VAL A 346 24.85 24.90 -0.73
N PHE A 347 25.33 23.86 -1.42
CA PHE A 347 24.91 22.48 -1.17
C PHE A 347 25.30 22.00 0.22
N LEU A 348 26.51 22.33 0.68
CA LEU A 348 26.96 22.00 2.04
C LEU A 348 26.18 22.80 3.11
N ARG A 349 25.85 24.06 2.84
CA ARG A 349 25.08 24.91 3.76
C ARG A 349 23.64 24.41 3.95
N HIS A 350 23.00 23.95 2.88
CA HIS A 350 21.62 23.45 2.89
C HIS A 350 21.54 21.92 2.78
N LYS A 351 22.56 21.22 3.29
CA LYS A 351 22.69 19.76 3.18
C LYS A 351 21.44 19.02 3.64
N GLU A 352 20.82 19.46 4.72
CA GLU A 352 19.58 18.87 5.26
C GLU A 352 18.40 18.95 4.30
N SER A 353 18.30 20.01 3.49
CA SER A 353 17.27 20.08 2.45
C SER A 353 17.61 19.21 1.23
N PHE A 354 18.89 19.11 0.85
CA PHE A 354 19.32 18.33 -0.31
C PHE A 354 19.34 16.82 -0.05
N GLN A 355 19.53 16.37 1.19
CA GLN A 355 19.56 14.95 1.53
C GLN A 355 18.19 14.28 1.44
N ASP A 356 17.10 15.06 1.52
CA ASP A 356 15.71 14.56 1.43
C ASP A 356 15.04 14.90 0.08
N ALA A 357 15.85 15.29 -0.91
CA ALA A 357 15.42 15.65 -2.26
C ALA A 357 16.08 14.75 -3.31
N TRP A 358 15.56 14.73 -4.53
CA TRP A 358 16.27 14.31 -5.75
C TRP A 358 15.62 14.92 -6.98
N TRP A 359 16.36 15.00 -8.10
CA TRP A 359 15.82 15.46 -9.39
C TRP A 359 15.82 14.33 -10.40
N ARG A 360 14.75 14.28 -11.20
CA ARG A 360 14.63 13.39 -12.37
C ARG A 360 15.51 13.89 -13.52
N VAL A 361 15.84 13.00 -14.45
CA VAL A 361 16.59 13.36 -15.67
C VAL A 361 15.93 14.51 -16.43
N SER A 362 14.60 14.50 -16.57
CA SER A 362 13.84 15.58 -17.25
C SER A 362 13.99 16.94 -16.55
N GLU A 363 13.98 16.95 -15.22
CA GLU A 363 14.15 18.17 -14.41
C GLU A 363 15.58 18.73 -14.49
N ILE A 364 16.58 17.83 -14.54
CA ILE A 364 17.97 18.17 -14.80
C ILE A 364 18.09 18.83 -16.18
N GLU A 365 17.45 18.27 -17.20
CA GLU A 365 17.43 18.82 -18.55
C GLU A 365 16.76 20.20 -18.60
N ASP A 366 15.66 20.39 -17.88
CA ASP A 366 14.98 21.69 -17.78
C ASP A 366 15.89 22.77 -17.18
N LEU A 367 16.63 22.46 -16.12
CA LEU A 367 17.67 23.34 -15.58
C LEU A 367 18.77 23.62 -16.60
N GLN A 368 19.19 22.60 -17.36
CA GLN A 368 20.21 22.78 -18.40
C GLN A 368 19.73 23.77 -19.46
N LYS A 369 18.45 23.75 -19.85
CA LYS A 369 17.89 24.73 -20.81
C LYS A 369 18.02 26.16 -20.30
N TRP A 370 17.92 26.41 -18.99
CA TRP A 370 18.20 27.72 -18.38
C TRP A 370 19.66 28.13 -18.47
N LEU A 371 20.57 27.19 -18.20
CA LEU A 371 22.02 27.43 -18.26
C LEU A 371 22.60 27.50 -19.68
N MET A 372 21.84 27.14 -20.70
CA MET A 372 22.25 27.25 -22.11
C MET A 372 21.70 28.50 -22.80
N ASP A 373 20.80 29.25 -22.16
CA ASP A 373 20.21 30.44 -22.73
C ASP A 373 21.20 31.62 -22.73
N SER A 374 21.48 32.14 -23.93
CA SER A 374 22.40 33.25 -24.12
C SER A 374 22.00 34.53 -23.38
N ALA A 375 20.71 34.82 -23.21
CA ALA A 375 20.22 36.03 -22.54
C ALA A 375 20.51 35.99 -21.03
N ILE A 376 20.28 34.83 -20.42
CA ILE A 376 20.51 34.54 -19.00
C ILE A 376 22.02 34.46 -18.72
N MET A 377 22.77 33.79 -19.61
CA MET A 377 24.16 33.48 -19.36
C MET A 377 25.12 34.61 -19.72
N ARG A 378 24.76 35.57 -20.59
CA ARG A 378 25.67 36.59 -21.16
C ARG A 378 26.49 37.39 -20.14
N ARG A 379 25.98 37.60 -18.93
CA ARG A 379 26.62 38.44 -17.89
C ARG A 379 27.44 37.65 -16.85
N LEU A 380 27.45 36.33 -16.94
CA LEU A 380 28.17 35.45 -15.99
C LEU A 380 29.67 35.33 -16.29
N ASP A 381 30.39 34.55 -15.49
CA ASP A 381 31.81 34.27 -15.72
C ASP A 381 32.04 33.47 -17.00
N LYS A 382 32.89 33.97 -17.89
CA LYS A 382 33.11 33.35 -19.21
C LYS A 382 33.75 31.96 -19.09
N ARG A 383 34.71 31.79 -18.18
CA ARG A 383 35.44 30.53 -18.05
C ARG A 383 34.52 29.43 -17.54
N TRP A 384 33.71 29.71 -16.51
CA TRP A 384 32.74 28.75 -15.99
C TRP A 384 31.70 28.37 -17.06
N ARG A 385 31.22 29.34 -17.86
CA ARG A 385 30.32 29.03 -18.99
C ARG A 385 30.96 28.11 -20.02
N ASP A 386 32.19 28.40 -20.42
CA ASP A 386 32.92 27.59 -21.39
C ASP A 386 33.11 26.17 -20.82
N GLU A 387 33.41 26.02 -19.53
CA GLU A 387 33.50 24.73 -18.83
C GLU A 387 32.16 23.96 -18.83
N VAL A 388 31.04 24.62 -18.53
CA VAL A 388 29.70 24.00 -18.53
C VAL A 388 29.24 23.60 -19.93
N GLN A 389 29.51 24.44 -20.95
CA GLN A 389 29.12 24.17 -22.33
C GLN A 389 29.96 23.07 -23.00
N LEU A 390 31.25 22.97 -22.65
CA LEU A 390 32.18 21.98 -23.21
C LEU A 390 32.16 20.64 -22.45
N ALA A 391 31.46 20.55 -21.31
CA ALA A 391 31.37 19.32 -20.53
C ALA A 391 30.64 18.22 -21.30
N ALA A 392 31.14 16.98 -21.16
CA ALA A 392 30.56 15.80 -21.79
C ALA A 392 29.11 15.53 -21.33
N SER A 393 28.79 15.87 -20.08
CA SER A 393 27.49 15.64 -19.45
C SER A 393 27.19 16.67 -18.36
N PRO A 394 25.94 16.79 -17.89
CA PRO A 394 25.58 17.66 -16.76
C PRO A 394 26.40 17.36 -15.49
N THR A 395 26.62 16.08 -15.19
CA THR A 395 27.35 15.60 -14.01
C THR A 395 28.84 15.93 -14.04
N ARG A 396 29.42 16.09 -15.24
CA ARG A 396 30.81 16.56 -15.44
C ARG A 396 30.90 18.07 -15.66
N GLY A 397 29.77 18.74 -15.84
CA GLY A 397 29.63 20.18 -16.07
C GLY A 397 29.11 20.91 -14.83
N TYR A 398 27.92 21.52 -14.94
CA TYR A 398 27.38 22.38 -13.87
C TYR A 398 26.94 21.62 -12.61
N LEU A 399 26.61 20.32 -12.69
CA LEU A 399 26.25 19.53 -11.51
C LEU A 399 27.47 18.93 -10.79
N LYS A 400 28.69 19.12 -11.30
CA LYS A 400 29.89 18.46 -10.80
C LYS A 400 30.08 18.56 -9.29
N GLU A 401 29.85 19.75 -8.72
CA GLU A 401 30.04 19.97 -7.28
C GLU A 401 28.88 19.36 -6.47
N LEU A 402 27.63 19.41 -6.96
CA LEU A 402 26.49 18.73 -6.34
C LEU A 402 26.70 17.20 -6.31
N VAL A 403 27.08 16.61 -7.44
CA VAL A 403 27.35 15.16 -7.55
C VAL A 403 28.44 14.74 -6.58
N ARG A 404 29.48 15.55 -6.42
CA ARG A 404 30.56 15.29 -5.45
C ARG A 404 30.05 15.31 -4.01
N VAL A 405 29.25 16.31 -3.64
CA VAL A 405 28.64 16.41 -2.30
C VAL A 405 27.73 15.21 -2.03
N ILE A 406 26.92 14.81 -3.01
CA ILE A 406 26.06 13.62 -2.94
C ILE A 406 26.86 12.36 -2.64
N ILE A 407 27.86 12.06 -3.49
CA ILE A 407 28.65 10.83 -3.37
C ILE A 407 29.41 10.81 -2.04
N GLN A 408 29.98 11.95 -1.62
CA GLN A 408 30.67 12.06 -0.34
C GLN A 408 29.73 11.85 0.85
N GLY A 409 28.59 12.54 0.87
CA GLY A 409 27.58 12.41 1.93
C GLY A 409 27.01 11.00 2.03
N PHE A 410 26.84 10.32 0.89
CA PHE A 410 26.30 8.96 0.84
C PHE A 410 27.32 7.87 1.20
N LEU A 411 28.48 7.85 0.54
CA LEU A 411 29.44 6.73 0.60
C LEU A 411 30.62 6.96 1.55
N ARG A 412 30.87 8.20 1.97
CA ARG A 412 31.98 8.54 2.88
C ARG A 412 31.50 9.12 4.21
N GLU A 413 30.20 9.28 4.39
CA GLU A 413 29.55 9.73 5.61
C GLU A 413 28.28 8.91 5.87
N ARG A 414 27.71 9.03 7.07
CA ARG A 414 26.41 8.42 7.45
C ARG A 414 25.28 9.44 7.55
N SER A 415 25.54 10.69 7.18
CA SER A 415 24.62 11.80 7.40
C SER A 415 23.49 11.85 6.36
N TRP A 416 23.70 11.34 5.15
CA TRP A 416 22.70 11.36 4.09
C TRP A 416 21.64 10.25 4.21
N ASN A 417 20.40 10.60 3.86
CA ASN A 417 19.32 9.63 3.68
C ASN A 417 19.69 8.64 2.56
N ILE A 418 19.58 7.35 2.85
CA ILE A 418 20.01 6.27 1.94
C ILE A 418 19.14 6.25 0.69
N TYR A 419 17.82 6.35 0.84
CA TYR A 419 16.86 6.26 -0.26
C TYR A 419 17.06 7.41 -1.25
N SER A 420 17.03 8.65 -0.75
CA SER A 420 17.20 9.85 -1.57
C SER A 420 18.57 9.89 -2.25
N ALA A 421 19.64 9.49 -1.55
CA ALA A 421 20.97 9.40 -2.12
C ALA A 421 21.03 8.39 -3.29
N CYS A 422 20.39 7.23 -3.16
CA CYS A 422 20.32 6.25 -4.23
C CYS A 422 19.53 6.79 -5.42
N GLN A 423 18.39 7.44 -5.17
CA GLN A 423 17.61 8.08 -6.24
C GLN A 423 18.44 9.15 -6.98
N TRP A 424 19.17 10.00 -6.25
CA TRP A 424 20.12 10.95 -6.85
C TRP A 424 21.12 10.24 -7.78
N LEU A 425 21.81 9.21 -7.30
CA LEU A 425 22.82 8.51 -8.09
C LEU A 425 22.23 7.88 -9.34
N LEU A 426 21.07 7.23 -9.24
CA LEU A 426 20.39 6.62 -10.38
C LEU A 426 20.05 7.65 -11.45
N GLN A 427 19.46 8.79 -11.06
CA GLN A 427 19.08 9.85 -12.01
C GLN A 427 20.32 10.53 -12.62
N LEU A 428 21.38 10.75 -11.83
CA LEU A 428 22.62 11.35 -12.31
C LEU A 428 23.39 10.42 -13.27
N MET A 429 23.42 9.12 -13.00
CA MET A 429 24.01 8.12 -13.91
C MET A 429 23.23 8.06 -15.22
N LYS A 430 21.88 8.01 -15.17
CA LYS A 430 21.03 8.07 -16.38
C LYS A 430 21.29 9.34 -17.21
N ALA A 431 21.47 10.49 -16.57
CA ALA A 431 21.80 11.75 -17.24
C ALA A 431 23.21 11.77 -17.87
N ASP A 432 24.15 10.96 -17.37
CA ASP A 432 25.49 10.76 -17.94
C ASP A 432 25.44 9.84 -19.18
N GLU A 433 24.55 8.85 -19.18
CA GLU A 433 24.44 7.79 -20.19
C GLU A 433 23.65 8.21 -21.45
N ARG A 434 22.50 8.90 -21.31
CA ARG A 434 21.65 9.31 -22.45
C ARG A 434 22.39 10.15 -23.51
N LYS A 435 23.50 10.82 -23.15
CA LYS A 435 24.31 11.60 -24.11
C LYS A 435 25.33 10.75 -24.91
N LEU A 436 25.67 9.56 -24.45
CA LEU A 436 26.54 8.61 -25.17
C LEU A 436 25.78 7.81 -26.24
N GLU A 437 24.46 7.69 -26.11
CA GLU A 437 23.59 6.85 -26.96
C GLU A 437 22.81 7.61 -28.05
N VAL A 438 23.17 8.87 -28.35
CA VAL A 438 22.48 9.67 -29.41
C VAL A 438 22.86 9.19 -30.81
N HIS A 439 22.48 7.96 -31.16
CA HIS A 439 22.27 7.42 -32.50
C HIS A 439 21.38 6.15 -32.47
N THR A 440 20.32 6.12 -31.67
CA THR A 440 19.16 5.25 -31.94
C THR A 440 17.91 5.78 -31.23
N GLU A 441 16.76 5.39 -31.77
CA GLU A 441 15.42 5.97 -31.62
C GLU A 441 14.91 6.16 -30.18
N THR A 442 13.94 7.06 -30.04
CA THR A 442 13.22 7.46 -28.82
C THR A 442 12.74 6.26 -27.99
N PRO A 443 13.19 6.12 -26.72
CA PRO A 443 12.59 5.20 -25.78
C PRO A 443 11.33 5.82 -25.17
N ASP A 444 10.33 4.97 -24.98
CA ASP A 444 9.10 5.18 -24.23
C ASP A 444 9.42 5.57 -22.76
N ASP A 445 9.01 6.76 -22.32
CA ASP A 445 9.28 7.30 -20.96
C ASP A 445 8.48 6.56 -19.85
N ASN A 446 7.70 5.54 -20.20
CA ASN A 446 6.95 4.70 -19.24
C ASN A 446 7.63 3.40 -18.82
N ALA A 447 8.88 3.16 -19.23
CA ALA A 447 9.65 2.02 -18.75
C ALA A 447 10.36 2.31 -17.41
N ASP A 448 9.61 2.72 -16.37
CA ASP A 448 10.05 2.59 -14.96
C ASP A 448 9.85 1.14 -14.47
N ALA A 449 10.14 0.18 -15.35
CA ALA A 449 10.44 -1.18 -14.95
C ALA A 449 11.74 -1.13 -14.15
N PHE A 450 11.66 -1.49 -12.87
CA PHE A 450 12.77 -1.54 -11.94
C PHE A 450 13.84 -2.51 -12.45
N ALA A 451 14.71 -2.05 -13.34
CA ALA A 451 15.88 -2.79 -13.74
C ALA A 451 16.76 -3.02 -12.51
N GLU A 452 17.26 -4.25 -12.35
CA GLU A 452 18.17 -4.62 -11.28
C GLU A 452 19.37 -3.66 -11.26
N ILE A 453 19.62 -3.03 -10.10
CA ILE A 453 20.71 -2.05 -9.96
C ILE A 453 22.04 -2.80 -9.97
N ASP A 454 22.91 -2.50 -10.93
CA ASP A 454 24.30 -2.95 -10.91
C ASP A 454 25.11 -2.10 -9.92
N TRP A 455 25.21 -2.58 -8.69
CA TRP A 455 25.93 -1.93 -7.59
C TRP A 455 27.45 -1.82 -7.84
N ASN A 456 28.03 -2.74 -8.62
CA ASN A 456 29.45 -2.64 -8.99
C ASN A 456 29.67 -1.47 -9.95
N ARG A 457 28.81 -1.35 -10.96
CA ARG A 457 28.82 -0.22 -11.90
C ARG A 457 28.61 1.11 -11.18
N MET A 458 27.64 1.18 -10.26
CA MET A 458 27.41 2.39 -9.45
C MET A 458 28.65 2.75 -8.62
N SER A 459 29.25 1.76 -7.94
CA SER A 459 30.48 1.97 -7.15
C SER A 459 31.63 2.50 -8.01
N THR A 460 31.88 1.90 -9.18
CA THR A 460 32.92 2.36 -10.12
C THR A 460 32.64 3.76 -10.66
N TRP A 461 31.39 4.08 -10.98
CA TRP A 461 31.01 5.42 -11.45
C TRP A 461 31.28 6.47 -10.36
N CYS A 462 30.84 6.22 -9.12
CA CYS A 462 31.09 7.08 -7.97
C CYS A 462 32.60 7.28 -7.70
N GLN A 463 33.37 6.19 -7.73
CA GLN A 463 34.83 6.23 -7.57
C GLN A 463 35.49 7.09 -8.66
N GLY A 464 35.06 6.95 -9.92
CA GLY A 464 35.57 7.69 -11.07
C GLY A 464 35.20 9.19 -11.06
N ILE A 465 34.08 9.57 -10.44
CA ILE A 465 33.71 10.98 -10.24
C ILE A 465 34.61 11.63 -9.18
N LEU A 466 34.87 10.91 -8.07
CA LEU A 466 35.73 11.40 -7.00
C LEU A 466 37.23 11.30 -7.33
N GLY A 467 37.60 10.47 -8.30
CA GLY A 467 38.99 10.25 -8.71
C GLY A 467 39.81 9.50 -7.65
N LEU A 468 39.16 8.56 -6.94
CA LEU A 468 39.78 7.85 -5.82
C LEU A 468 40.51 6.57 -6.29
N PRO A 469 41.70 6.26 -5.74
CA PRO A 469 42.31 4.95 -5.93
C PRO A 469 41.55 3.87 -5.15
N ASP A 470 41.68 2.60 -5.56
CA ASP A 470 40.99 1.46 -4.90
C ASP A 470 41.28 1.37 -3.40
N SER A 471 42.49 1.78 -2.96
CA SER A 471 42.90 1.78 -1.56
C SER A 471 42.13 2.75 -0.65
N GLU A 472 41.37 3.69 -1.23
CA GLU A 472 40.52 4.62 -0.48
C GLU A 472 39.07 4.15 -0.31
N LEU A 473 38.69 3.02 -0.95
CA LEU A 473 37.37 2.41 -0.77
C LEU A 473 37.36 1.60 0.53
N ASN A 474 37.00 2.25 1.64
CA ASN A 474 37.04 1.65 2.97
C ASN A 474 35.72 0.92 3.34
N SER A 475 35.68 0.34 4.54
CA SER A 475 34.51 -0.38 5.05
C SER A 475 33.20 0.41 4.92
N LEU A 476 33.21 1.71 5.25
CA LEU A 476 32.03 2.57 5.17
C LEU A 476 31.47 2.66 3.74
N TRP A 477 32.32 2.69 2.73
CA TRP A 477 31.88 2.73 1.33
C TRP A 477 30.99 1.53 1.00
N TYR A 478 31.45 0.32 1.33
CA TYR A 478 30.70 -0.91 1.06
C TYR A 478 29.52 -1.09 2.01
N GLU A 479 29.61 -0.66 3.27
CA GLU A 479 28.48 -0.63 4.22
C GLU A 479 27.32 0.17 3.63
N ARG A 480 27.58 1.35 3.07
CA ARG A 480 26.52 2.24 2.55
C ARG A 480 25.88 1.71 1.27
N LEU A 481 26.68 1.10 0.39
CA LEU A 481 26.14 0.36 -0.77
C LEU A 481 25.31 -0.85 -0.33
N ALA A 482 25.77 -1.61 0.67
CA ALA A 482 25.07 -2.79 1.17
C ALA A 482 23.72 -2.43 1.81
N THR A 483 23.69 -1.37 2.63
CA THR A 483 22.44 -0.91 3.26
C THR A 483 21.45 -0.44 2.20
N ALA A 484 21.91 0.23 1.15
CA ALA A 484 21.07 0.60 0.02
C ALA A 484 20.55 -0.61 -0.79
N ALA A 485 21.38 -1.64 -0.95
CA ALA A 485 21.00 -2.89 -1.60
C ALA A 485 20.05 -3.75 -0.75
N THR A 486 19.83 -3.41 0.53
CA THR A 486 18.89 -4.11 1.41
C THR A 486 17.43 -3.66 1.19
N ASP A 487 17.12 -2.64 0.39
CA ASP A 487 15.72 -2.28 0.11
C ASP A 487 14.98 -3.44 -0.62
N ASP A 488 13.69 -3.64 -0.31
CA ASP A 488 12.84 -4.83 -0.50
C ASP A 488 12.62 -5.30 -1.96
N ARG A 489 13.42 -4.82 -2.91
CA ARG A 489 13.33 -5.07 -4.35
C ARG A 489 14.62 -5.62 -4.98
N VAL A 490 15.65 -5.94 -4.17
CA VAL A 490 16.96 -6.41 -4.65
C VAL A 490 17.27 -7.82 -4.13
N ASN A 491 18.03 -8.58 -4.92
CA ASN A 491 18.56 -9.89 -4.54
C ASN A 491 19.38 -9.80 -3.23
N PRO A 492 18.96 -10.47 -2.14
CA PRO A 492 19.62 -10.38 -0.83
C PRO A 492 21.09 -10.83 -0.86
N GLU A 493 21.49 -11.65 -1.84
CA GLU A 493 22.89 -12.05 -2.03
C GLU A 493 23.83 -10.88 -2.31
N VAL A 494 23.35 -9.83 -3.01
CA VAL A 494 24.17 -8.67 -3.33
C VAL A 494 24.48 -7.87 -2.06
N ALA A 495 23.48 -7.67 -1.20
CA ALA A 495 23.66 -7.01 0.09
C ALA A 495 24.63 -7.81 0.99
N ILE A 496 24.46 -9.14 1.05
CA ILE A 496 25.38 -10.04 1.78
C ILE A 496 26.82 -9.88 1.29
N SER A 497 27.04 -9.93 -0.02
CA SER A 497 28.38 -9.81 -0.61
C SER A 497 29.03 -8.45 -0.29
N LEU A 498 28.26 -7.37 -0.36
CA LEU A 498 28.76 -6.02 -0.05
C LEU A 498 29.08 -5.85 1.45
N TYR A 499 28.24 -6.38 2.35
CA TYR A 499 28.55 -6.37 3.79
C TYR A 499 29.76 -7.22 4.14
N GLN A 500 29.91 -8.40 3.53
CA GLN A 500 31.11 -9.24 3.70
C GLN A 500 32.37 -8.48 3.27
N ARG A 501 32.33 -7.82 2.10
CA ARG A 501 33.41 -6.96 1.63
C ARG A 501 33.68 -5.80 2.59
N ALA A 502 32.64 -5.18 3.15
CA ALA A 502 32.79 -4.13 4.17
C ALA A 502 33.50 -4.63 5.43
N ILE A 503 33.26 -5.88 5.85
CA ILE A 503 33.86 -6.50 7.03
C ILE A 503 35.32 -6.88 6.80
N GLU A 504 35.70 -7.25 5.58
CA GLU A 504 37.09 -7.56 5.20
C GLU A 504 38.01 -6.32 5.20
N GLU A 505 37.42 -5.12 5.07
CA GLU A 505 38.15 -3.86 5.13
C GLU A 505 38.62 -3.52 6.54
N LYS A 506 39.57 -2.57 6.64
CA LYS A 506 40.12 -2.15 7.94
C LYS A 506 39.08 -1.39 8.76
N ASN A 507 38.99 -1.74 10.05
CA ASN A 507 38.15 -1.10 11.07
C ASN A 507 36.66 -1.07 10.66
N PRO A 508 36.02 -2.24 10.43
CA PRO A 508 34.61 -2.28 10.07
C PRO A 508 33.73 -1.80 11.23
N SER A 509 32.61 -1.18 10.88
CA SER A 509 31.63 -0.75 11.87
C SER A 509 30.86 -1.94 12.44
N TRP A 510 30.36 -1.81 13.67
CA TRP A 510 29.37 -2.73 14.21
C TRP A 510 28.09 -2.80 13.35
N LEU A 511 27.76 -1.72 12.62
CA LEU A 511 26.66 -1.65 11.67
C LEU A 511 26.81 -2.62 10.49
N CYS A 512 28.04 -2.95 10.08
CA CYS A 512 28.29 -3.91 9.01
C CYS A 512 27.81 -5.32 9.43
N TYR A 513 28.11 -5.71 10.66
CA TYR A 513 27.67 -6.99 11.22
C TYR A 513 26.17 -7.01 11.48
N GLN A 514 25.59 -5.91 11.96
CA GLN A 514 24.14 -5.78 12.11
C GLN A 514 23.43 -5.95 10.76
N GLY A 515 23.85 -5.19 9.73
CA GLY A 515 23.24 -5.25 8.40
C GLY A 515 23.40 -6.62 7.74
N LEU A 516 24.55 -7.28 7.90
CA LEU A 516 24.74 -8.65 7.45
C LEU A 516 23.81 -9.63 8.18
N GLY A 517 23.62 -9.45 9.50
CA GLY A 517 22.68 -10.24 10.28
C GLY A 517 21.25 -10.10 9.76
N THR A 518 20.80 -8.87 9.49
CA THR A 518 19.49 -8.60 8.87
C THR A 518 19.36 -9.25 7.49
N ALA A 519 20.40 -9.18 6.66
CA ALA A 519 20.40 -9.82 5.35
C ALA A 519 20.30 -11.36 5.43
N PHE A 520 20.96 -12.00 6.39
CA PHE A 520 20.81 -13.44 6.64
C PHE A 520 19.42 -13.82 7.17
N SER A 521 18.86 -13.04 8.11
CA SER A 521 17.51 -13.28 8.62
C SER A 521 16.47 -13.26 7.49
N ARG A 522 16.58 -12.32 6.55
CA ARG A 522 15.70 -12.25 5.37
C ARG A 522 15.80 -13.45 4.43
N GLN A 523 16.89 -14.22 4.49
CA GLN A 523 17.04 -15.49 3.78
C GLN A 523 16.67 -16.72 4.63
N ASN A 524 16.02 -16.53 5.79
CA ASN A 524 15.74 -17.57 6.78
C ASN A 524 17.02 -18.27 7.30
N ARG A 525 18.18 -17.61 7.24
CA ARG A 525 19.47 -18.11 7.74
C ARG A 525 19.71 -17.64 9.17
N THR A 526 18.77 -17.96 10.04
CA THR A 526 18.62 -17.32 11.36
C THR A 526 19.81 -17.57 12.30
N LEU A 527 20.45 -18.74 12.25
CA LEU A 527 21.67 -19.02 13.04
C LEU A 527 22.85 -18.12 12.65
N GLU A 528 23.02 -17.87 11.35
CA GLU A 528 24.04 -16.95 10.86
C GLU A 528 23.68 -15.52 11.23
N ALA A 529 22.39 -15.16 11.18
CA ALA A 529 21.89 -13.87 11.63
C ALA A 529 22.22 -13.61 13.11
N VAL A 530 21.90 -14.53 14.02
CA VAL A 530 22.26 -14.46 15.45
C VAL A 530 23.76 -14.23 15.61
N THR A 531 24.58 -15.06 14.94
CA THR A 531 26.05 -14.96 15.02
C THR A 531 26.56 -13.57 14.62
N GLN A 532 26.02 -12.99 13.54
CA GLN A 532 26.45 -11.66 13.09
C GLN A 532 25.96 -10.55 14.02
N VAL A 533 24.74 -10.62 14.54
CA VAL A 533 24.25 -9.60 15.49
C VAL A 533 24.98 -9.70 16.84
N GLU A 534 25.41 -10.89 17.28
CA GLU A 534 26.28 -11.03 18.46
C GLU A 534 27.65 -10.36 18.24
N LEU A 535 28.22 -10.49 17.04
CA LEU A 535 29.43 -9.76 16.65
C LEU A 535 29.19 -8.25 16.62
N ALA A 536 28.05 -7.81 16.11
CA ALA A 536 27.64 -6.41 16.12
C ALA A 536 27.56 -5.86 17.56
N LEU A 537 26.87 -6.56 18.46
CA LEU A 537 26.76 -6.19 19.87
C LEU A 537 28.14 -6.13 20.55
N LYS A 538 28.97 -7.16 20.35
CA LYS A 538 30.32 -7.19 20.90
C LYS A 538 31.17 -6.04 20.38
N SER A 539 31.06 -5.70 19.10
CA SER A 539 31.78 -4.58 18.48
C SER A 539 31.25 -3.23 18.97
N ALA A 540 29.94 -3.07 19.11
CA ALA A 540 29.30 -1.87 19.62
C ALA A 540 29.70 -1.57 21.08
N GLN A 541 29.86 -2.61 21.91
CA GLN A 541 30.29 -2.48 23.31
C GLN A 541 31.76 -2.09 23.49
N GLN A 542 32.57 -2.07 22.43
CA GLN A 542 33.97 -1.64 22.52
C GLN A 542 34.07 -0.13 22.76
N GLU A 543 35.12 0.30 23.46
CA GLU A 543 35.31 1.72 23.76
C GLU A 543 35.51 2.55 22.49
N ASP A 544 36.18 1.98 21.48
CA ASP A 544 36.52 2.56 20.17
C ASP A 544 35.50 2.24 19.06
N ALA A 545 34.33 1.71 19.41
CA ALA A 545 33.24 1.46 18.47
C ALA A 545 32.90 2.71 17.64
N THR A 546 32.82 2.55 16.32
CA THR A 546 32.54 3.63 15.37
C THR A 546 31.40 3.22 14.42
N PRO A 547 30.27 3.95 14.36
CA PRO A 547 29.93 5.10 15.19
C PRO A 547 29.74 4.67 16.65
N LYS A 548 29.80 5.64 17.58
CA LYS A 548 29.54 5.35 18.99
C LYS A 548 28.06 4.99 19.14
N PRO A 549 27.71 3.79 19.66
CA PRO A 549 26.32 3.42 19.81
C PRO A 549 25.68 4.24 20.95
N GLU A 550 24.45 4.66 20.72
CA GLU A 550 23.56 5.16 21.77
C GLU A 550 22.96 3.98 22.55
N THR A 551 22.39 4.23 23.73
CA THR A 551 21.72 3.19 24.53
C THR A 551 20.62 2.50 23.72
N LYS A 552 19.85 3.26 22.92
CA LYS A 552 18.77 2.73 22.07
C LYS A 552 19.29 1.77 20.99
N ASP A 553 20.51 1.96 20.51
CA ASP A 553 21.13 1.10 19.49
C ASP A 553 21.50 -0.26 20.10
N VAL A 554 22.07 -0.24 21.31
CA VAL A 554 22.39 -1.47 22.06
C VAL A 554 21.12 -2.24 22.42
N VAL A 555 20.06 -1.54 22.85
CA VAL A 555 18.76 -2.16 23.11
C VAL A 555 18.15 -2.73 21.83
N GLY A 556 18.25 -2.02 20.70
CA GLY A 556 17.82 -2.52 19.39
C GLY A 556 18.54 -3.80 18.98
N LEU A 557 19.85 -3.92 19.28
CA LEU A 557 20.62 -5.15 19.07
C LEU A 557 20.12 -6.31 19.96
N TYR A 558 19.75 -6.05 21.22
CA TYR A 558 19.11 -7.07 22.05
C TYR A 558 17.74 -7.51 21.53
N LEU A 559 16.92 -6.58 21.03
CA LEU A 559 15.64 -6.92 20.40
C LEU A 559 15.84 -7.80 19.15
N MET A 560 16.78 -7.46 18.27
CA MET A 560 17.12 -8.30 17.11
C MET A 560 17.64 -9.68 17.52
N LEU A 561 18.53 -9.76 18.52
CA LEU A 561 19.01 -11.05 19.04
C LEU A 561 17.88 -11.88 19.64
N GLY A 562 16.98 -11.25 20.40
CA GLY A 562 15.80 -11.90 20.95
C GLY A 562 14.91 -12.48 19.85
N GLN A 563 14.65 -11.70 18.80
CA GLN A 563 13.84 -12.10 17.66
C GLN A 563 14.49 -13.26 16.89
N TYR A 564 15.76 -13.12 16.51
CA TYR A 564 16.45 -14.16 15.74
C TYR A 564 16.69 -15.44 16.57
N ALA A 565 16.94 -15.32 17.89
CA ALA A 565 17.00 -16.50 18.75
C ALA A 565 15.65 -17.22 18.84
N TYR A 566 14.55 -16.46 18.94
CA TYR A 566 13.20 -17.01 18.96
C TYR A 566 12.86 -17.74 17.65
N GLU A 567 13.14 -17.11 16.50
CA GLU A 567 12.98 -17.70 15.16
C GLU A 567 13.86 -18.94 14.94
N ALA A 568 15.06 -18.96 15.52
CA ALA A 568 15.94 -20.13 15.50
C ALA A 568 15.48 -21.26 16.44
N GLY A 569 14.44 -21.03 17.25
CA GLY A 569 13.90 -21.98 18.22
C GLY A 569 14.61 -22.00 19.58
N ASP A 570 15.57 -21.10 19.81
CA ASP A 570 16.23 -20.93 21.12
C ASP A 570 15.47 -19.93 21.99
N VAL A 571 14.37 -20.41 22.54
CA VAL A 571 13.45 -19.62 23.37
C VAL A 571 14.09 -19.11 24.67
N HIS A 572 15.12 -19.78 25.19
CA HIS A 572 15.77 -19.37 26.44
C HIS A 572 16.73 -18.19 26.22
N ASP A 573 17.55 -18.25 25.18
CA ASP A 573 18.39 -17.11 24.83
C ASP A 573 17.54 -15.94 24.33
N ALA A 574 16.42 -16.19 23.68
CA ALA A 574 15.45 -15.15 23.35
C ALA A 574 14.91 -14.42 24.59
N ASP A 575 14.40 -15.13 25.61
CA ASP A 575 13.92 -14.51 26.87
C ASP A 575 15.03 -13.71 27.57
N LYS A 576 16.26 -14.22 27.55
CA LYS A 576 17.42 -13.53 28.10
C LYS A 576 17.71 -12.22 27.38
N TYR A 577 17.76 -12.22 26.05
CA TYR A 577 18.02 -11.01 25.26
C TYR A 577 16.90 -9.99 25.41
N TYR A 578 15.64 -10.43 25.36
CA TYR A 578 14.50 -9.53 25.61
C TYR A 578 14.48 -8.99 27.04
N SER A 579 14.92 -9.76 28.04
CA SER A 579 15.09 -9.26 29.41
C SER A 579 16.11 -8.13 29.50
N LEU A 580 17.17 -8.16 28.69
CA LEU A 580 18.15 -7.07 28.63
C LEU A 580 17.57 -5.85 27.91
N ALA A 581 16.72 -6.05 26.90
CA ALA A 581 16.04 -4.94 26.23
C ALA A 581 15.09 -4.17 27.17
N CYS A 582 14.45 -4.87 28.13
CA CYS A 582 13.60 -4.25 29.15
C CYS A 582 14.35 -3.32 30.12
N GLU A 583 15.67 -3.35 30.16
CA GLU A 583 16.50 -2.45 30.99
C GLU A 583 16.80 -1.11 30.27
N GLY A 584 16.27 -0.92 29.05
CA GLY A 584 16.40 0.29 28.25
C GLY A 584 15.75 1.53 28.87
N GLY A 585 16.05 2.70 28.30
CA GLY A 585 15.46 3.99 28.73
C GLY A 585 14.27 4.46 27.90
N ASP A 586 14.01 3.81 26.75
CA ASP A 586 12.93 4.14 25.84
C ASP A 586 11.69 3.28 26.13
N GLU A 587 10.53 3.91 26.33
CA GLU A 587 9.31 3.22 26.74
C GLU A 587 8.79 2.26 25.67
N SER A 588 8.98 2.58 24.38
CA SER A 588 8.58 1.70 23.28
C SER A 588 9.45 0.45 23.23
N GLN A 589 10.78 0.61 23.33
CA GLN A 589 11.69 -0.53 23.34
C GLN A 589 11.50 -1.43 24.58
N ILE A 590 11.16 -0.84 25.73
CA ILE A 590 10.82 -1.61 26.94
C ILE A 590 9.57 -2.47 26.66
N ARG A 591 8.55 -1.89 26.06
CA ARG A 591 7.32 -2.59 25.66
C ARG A 591 7.59 -3.73 24.68
N ASP A 592 8.40 -3.49 23.65
CA ASP A 592 8.81 -4.52 22.68
C ASP A 592 9.57 -5.66 23.38
N GLY A 593 10.47 -5.32 24.31
CA GLY A 593 11.17 -6.31 25.14
C GLY A 593 10.22 -7.12 26.01
N GLN A 594 9.23 -6.49 26.64
CA GLN A 594 8.23 -7.18 27.48
C GLN A 594 7.38 -8.16 26.66
N LEU A 595 6.92 -7.73 25.49
CA LEU A 595 6.20 -8.59 24.54
C LEU A 595 7.08 -9.76 24.11
N GLY A 596 8.32 -9.50 23.70
CA GLY A 596 9.29 -10.52 23.32
C GLY A 596 9.52 -11.57 24.41
N ARG A 597 9.71 -11.16 25.67
CA ARG A 597 9.84 -12.08 26.82
C ARG A 597 8.61 -12.96 26.98
N LEU A 598 7.41 -12.39 26.86
CA LEU A 598 6.17 -13.15 26.96
C LEU A 598 6.09 -14.20 25.86
N LYS A 599 6.40 -13.84 24.60
CA LYS A 599 6.47 -14.79 23.48
C LYS A 599 7.47 -15.92 23.76
N SER A 600 8.68 -15.58 24.18
CA SER A 600 9.73 -16.56 24.50
C SER A 600 9.33 -17.52 25.62
N ARG A 601 8.73 -16.99 26.71
CA ARG A 601 8.28 -17.80 27.86
C ARG A 601 7.11 -18.71 27.53
N LEU A 602 6.21 -18.28 26.66
CA LEU A 602 5.15 -19.14 26.13
C LEU A 602 5.74 -20.30 25.31
N GLY A 603 6.91 -20.11 24.71
CA GLY A 603 7.67 -21.18 24.04
C GLY A 603 8.36 -22.19 24.97
N PHE A 604 8.40 -21.97 26.28
CA PHE A 604 8.96 -22.94 27.24
C PHE A 604 8.07 -24.18 27.39
N PRO A 605 8.59 -25.31 27.91
CA PRO A 605 7.77 -26.43 28.33
C PRO A 605 6.67 -25.99 29.31
N ASP A 606 5.47 -26.59 29.23
CA ASP A 606 4.27 -26.12 29.95
C ASP A 606 4.50 -25.80 31.43
N THR A 607 5.20 -26.68 32.16
CA THR A 607 5.49 -26.48 33.59
C THR A 607 6.34 -25.24 33.87
N GLU A 608 7.30 -24.95 32.98
CA GLU A 608 8.17 -23.79 33.09
C GLU A 608 7.45 -22.51 32.65
N ALA A 609 6.65 -22.58 31.59
CA ALA A 609 5.79 -21.48 31.15
C ALA A 609 4.79 -21.07 32.25
N ILE A 610 4.11 -22.03 32.89
CA ILE A 610 3.23 -21.77 34.05
C ILE A 610 4.00 -21.06 35.18
N GLN A 611 5.19 -21.56 35.52
CA GLN A 611 5.99 -20.99 36.59
C GLN A 611 6.49 -19.58 36.26
N ALA A 612 6.84 -19.32 35.00
CA ALA A 612 7.26 -18.01 34.51
C ALA A 612 6.10 -16.99 34.54
N LEU A 613 4.90 -17.40 34.12
CA LEU A 613 3.70 -16.57 34.19
C LEU A 613 3.32 -16.24 35.64
N LYS A 614 3.33 -17.23 36.53
CA LYS A 614 3.14 -17.01 37.99
C LYS A 614 4.16 -16.05 38.56
N SER A 615 5.43 -16.24 38.22
CA SER A 615 6.50 -15.36 38.68
C SER A 615 6.33 -13.94 38.17
N THR A 616 5.79 -13.75 36.97
CA THR A 616 5.53 -12.42 36.40
C THR A 616 4.38 -11.74 37.13
N LEU A 617 3.25 -12.43 37.29
CA LEU A 617 2.07 -11.90 38.00
C LEU A 617 2.31 -11.61 39.48
N ALA A 618 3.23 -12.33 40.12
CA ALA A 618 3.61 -12.12 41.52
C ALA A 618 4.49 -10.89 41.77
N GLN A 619 5.03 -10.25 40.73
CA GLN A 619 5.81 -9.02 40.88
C GLN A 619 4.91 -7.84 41.27
N GLU A 620 5.50 -6.81 41.89
CA GLU A 620 4.76 -5.65 42.42
C GLU A 620 3.85 -4.99 41.36
N ASN A 621 4.34 -4.89 40.12
CA ASN A 621 3.60 -4.37 38.97
C ASN A 621 3.13 -5.45 37.98
N GLY A 622 3.28 -6.73 38.33
CA GLY A 622 3.09 -7.85 37.41
C GLY A 622 1.71 -7.91 36.74
N LYS A 623 0.66 -7.51 37.46
CA LYS A 623 -0.71 -7.45 36.90
C LYS A 623 -0.90 -6.32 35.90
N ALA A 624 -0.29 -5.15 36.15
CA ALA A 624 -0.32 -4.03 35.23
C ALA A 624 0.50 -4.34 33.98
N GLU A 625 1.68 -4.95 34.15
CA GLU A 625 2.51 -5.44 33.03
C GLU A 625 1.78 -6.48 32.19
N MET A 626 1.10 -7.43 32.81
CA MET A 626 0.27 -8.41 32.08
C MET A 626 -0.88 -7.72 31.32
N THR A 627 -1.51 -6.71 31.90
CA THR A 627 -2.57 -5.94 31.24
C THR A 627 -2.03 -5.24 29.98
N ALA A 628 -0.90 -4.54 30.10
CA ALA A 628 -0.25 -3.90 28.96
C ALA A 628 0.21 -4.91 27.90
N ALA A 629 0.69 -6.08 28.34
CA ALA A 629 1.06 -7.16 27.43
C ALA A 629 -0.13 -7.70 26.63
N MET A 630 -1.33 -7.76 27.21
CA MET A 630 -2.55 -8.14 26.46
C MET A 630 -2.90 -7.09 25.39
N GLU A 631 -2.79 -5.80 25.72
CA GLU A 631 -3.00 -4.71 24.74
C GLU A 631 -2.02 -4.83 23.57
N MET A 632 -0.76 -5.17 23.84
CA MET A 632 0.26 -5.38 22.80
C MET A 632 0.06 -6.66 22.00
N ILE A 633 -0.27 -7.78 22.66
CA ILE A 633 -0.56 -9.05 21.95
C ILE A 633 -1.70 -8.84 20.96
N ALA A 634 -2.73 -8.08 21.31
CA ALA A 634 -3.88 -7.85 20.44
C ALA A 634 -3.54 -7.16 19.10
N LEU A 635 -2.42 -6.42 19.06
CA LEU A 635 -1.91 -5.76 17.86
C LEU A 635 -0.78 -6.54 17.17
N ASP A 636 -0.40 -7.68 17.73
CA ASP A 636 0.67 -8.51 17.20
C ASP A 636 0.17 -9.33 16.00
N THR A 637 1.01 -9.45 14.97
CA THR A 637 0.67 -10.28 13.80
C THR A 637 0.53 -11.76 14.14
N ASP A 638 1.11 -12.23 15.24
CA ASP A 638 1.09 -13.61 15.72
C ASP A 638 0.09 -13.85 16.87
N HIS A 639 -0.82 -12.90 17.15
CA HIS A 639 -1.68 -12.92 18.33
C HIS A 639 -2.48 -14.23 18.48
N GLU A 640 -3.05 -14.78 17.40
CA GLU A 640 -3.82 -16.03 17.45
C GLU A 640 -2.99 -17.20 17.98
N ASN A 641 -1.72 -17.29 17.54
CA ASN A 641 -0.80 -18.33 17.96
C ASN A 641 -0.41 -18.16 19.43
N LEU A 642 -0.13 -16.93 19.85
CA LEU A 642 0.25 -16.61 21.22
C LEU A 642 -0.89 -16.87 22.20
N ILE A 643 -2.11 -16.46 21.87
CA ILE A 643 -3.30 -16.70 22.70
C ILE A 643 -3.61 -18.20 22.77
N ALA A 644 -3.59 -18.91 21.64
CA ALA A 644 -3.83 -20.36 21.63
C ALA A 644 -2.80 -21.09 22.50
N ARG A 645 -1.51 -20.72 22.40
CA ARG A 645 -0.46 -21.29 23.26
C ARG A 645 -0.69 -20.96 24.73
N MET A 646 -1.00 -19.71 25.04
CA MET A 646 -1.27 -19.27 26.41
C MET A 646 -2.43 -20.05 27.02
N PHE A 647 -3.54 -20.22 26.31
CA PHE A 647 -4.67 -21.04 26.76
C PHE A 647 -4.32 -22.51 26.94
N ALA A 648 -3.50 -23.09 26.06
CA ALA A 648 -3.03 -24.47 26.22
C ALA A 648 -2.21 -24.67 27.52
N VAL A 649 -1.34 -23.72 27.85
CA VAL A 649 -0.54 -23.73 29.09
C VAL A 649 -1.43 -23.53 30.32
N LEU A 650 -2.37 -22.58 30.25
CA LEU A 650 -3.23 -22.20 31.37
C LEU A 650 -4.34 -23.20 31.68
N LYS A 651 -4.72 -24.07 30.73
CA LYS A 651 -5.71 -25.14 30.94
C LYS A 651 -5.40 -26.03 32.16
N GLN A 652 -4.11 -26.19 32.49
CA GLN A 652 -3.65 -27.02 33.61
C GLN A 652 -3.69 -26.30 34.97
N ASP A 653 -3.93 -24.98 34.98
CA ASP A 653 -3.94 -24.14 36.17
C ASP A 653 -5.10 -23.12 36.15
N PRO A 654 -6.29 -23.51 36.63
CA PRO A 654 -7.49 -22.66 36.57
C PRO A 654 -7.37 -21.33 37.34
N ASP A 655 -6.58 -21.30 38.42
CA ASP A 655 -6.37 -20.09 39.21
C ASP A 655 -5.53 -19.08 38.41
N LEU A 656 -4.46 -19.55 37.77
CA LEU A 656 -3.65 -18.72 36.89
C LEU A 656 -4.41 -18.27 35.64
N LEU A 657 -5.22 -19.16 35.05
CA LEU A 657 -6.12 -18.80 33.94
C LEU A 657 -7.01 -17.63 34.32
N LYS A 658 -7.60 -17.66 35.52
CA LYS A 658 -8.44 -16.58 36.01
C LYS A 658 -7.68 -15.26 36.13
N GLU A 659 -6.47 -15.27 36.69
CA GLU A 659 -5.66 -14.04 36.80
C GLU A 659 -5.32 -13.41 35.44
N VAL A 660 -5.04 -14.24 34.44
CA VAL A 660 -4.80 -13.77 33.06
C VAL A 660 -6.06 -13.22 32.43
N LEU A 661 -7.22 -13.88 32.61
CA LEU A 661 -8.50 -13.36 32.11
C LEU A 661 -8.91 -12.05 32.79
N ASP A 662 -8.62 -11.89 34.08
CA ASP A 662 -8.82 -10.61 34.79
C ASP A 662 -7.94 -9.50 34.19
N ALA A 663 -6.71 -9.82 33.76
CA ALA A 663 -5.82 -8.87 33.07
C ALA A 663 -6.34 -8.51 31.67
N MET A 664 -6.84 -9.49 30.90
CA MET A 664 -7.49 -9.25 29.60
C MET A 664 -8.73 -8.36 29.75
N GLU A 665 -9.57 -8.62 30.75
CA GLU A 665 -10.73 -7.77 31.06
C GLU A 665 -10.32 -6.35 31.41
N LYS A 666 -9.22 -6.20 32.17
CA LYS A 666 -8.69 -4.88 32.49
C LYS A 666 -8.17 -4.14 31.26
N ALA A 667 -7.54 -4.84 30.32
CA ALA A 667 -7.08 -4.28 29.06
C ALA A 667 -8.27 -3.80 28.19
N ILE A 668 -9.31 -4.63 28.07
CA ILE A 668 -10.57 -4.25 27.39
C ILE A 668 -11.17 -2.98 28.02
N TRP A 669 -11.16 -2.90 29.35
CA TRP A 669 -11.64 -1.72 30.08
C TRP A 669 -10.79 -0.47 29.78
N ASN A 670 -9.47 -0.60 29.74
CA ASN A 670 -8.57 0.52 29.42
C ASN A 670 -8.80 1.06 28.00
N LEU A 671 -8.98 0.16 27.03
CA LEU A 671 -9.23 0.49 25.62
C LEU A 671 -10.67 0.97 25.34
N THR A 672 -11.54 1.04 26.36
CA THR A 672 -12.92 1.51 26.17
C THR A 672 -12.96 3.05 26.13
N PRO A 673 -13.61 3.65 25.12
CA PRO A 673 -13.66 5.11 24.98
C PRO A 673 -14.14 5.82 26.25
N GLY A 674 -13.38 6.82 26.70
CA GLY A 674 -13.69 7.63 27.89
C GLY A 674 -13.12 7.10 29.21
N ASN A 675 -12.46 5.93 29.21
CA ASN A 675 -11.75 5.41 30.38
C ASN A 675 -10.31 5.89 30.49
N THR A 676 -9.72 6.39 29.39
CA THR A 676 -8.44 7.09 29.37
C THR A 676 -8.66 8.60 29.30
N SER A 677 -7.76 9.39 29.90
CA SER A 677 -7.81 10.86 29.82
C SER A 677 -7.19 11.41 28.52
N LYS A 678 -6.84 10.54 27.56
CA LYS A 678 -6.13 10.89 26.33
C LYS A 678 -7.16 11.32 25.27
N VAL A 679 -6.93 12.46 24.63
CA VAL A 679 -7.67 12.85 23.42
C VAL A 679 -7.00 12.11 22.26
N LEU A 680 -7.70 11.12 21.72
CA LEU A 680 -7.20 10.29 20.62
C LEU A 680 -7.50 10.95 19.27
N THR A 681 -6.57 10.81 18.34
CA THR A 681 -6.80 11.04 16.91
C THR A 681 -7.72 9.96 16.31
N GLY A 682 -8.18 10.16 15.07
CA GLY A 682 -9.01 9.15 14.37
C GLY A 682 -8.32 7.80 14.25
N ASP A 683 -7.04 7.80 13.89
CA ASP A 683 -6.26 6.58 13.64
C ASP A 683 -5.93 5.82 14.94
N GLU A 684 -5.57 6.55 16.01
CA GLU A 684 -5.35 5.93 17.32
C GLU A 684 -6.62 5.25 17.85
N ARG A 685 -7.79 5.86 17.61
CA ARG A 685 -9.06 5.26 18.00
C ARG A 685 -9.34 3.95 17.25
N PHE A 686 -9.09 3.91 15.94
CA PHE A 686 -9.27 2.67 15.17
C PHE A 686 -8.33 1.56 15.65
N THR A 687 -7.11 1.91 16.02
CA THR A 687 -6.13 0.96 16.58
C THR A 687 -6.58 0.40 17.93
N GLU A 688 -7.11 1.26 18.82
CA GLU A 688 -7.66 0.80 20.10
C GLU A 688 -8.92 -0.04 19.94
N ASP A 689 -9.83 0.32 19.02
CA ASP A 689 -11.04 -0.46 18.73
C ASP A 689 -10.67 -1.84 18.13
N GLU A 690 -9.64 -1.92 17.28
CA GLU A 690 -9.09 -3.18 16.77
C GLU A 690 -8.54 -4.05 17.92
N ALA A 691 -7.62 -3.53 18.72
CA ALA A 691 -7.04 -4.26 19.86
C ALA A 691 -8.12 -4.75 20.84
N ARG A 692 -9.11 -3.90 21.13
CA ARG A 692 -10.24 -4.25 22.01
C ARG A 692 -11.06 -5.39 21.42
N SER A 693 -11.31 -5.36 20.10
CA SER A 693 -12.10 -6.40 19.42
C SER A 693 -11.42 -7.77 19.48
N VAL A 694 -10.09 -7.83 19.33
CA VAL A 694 -9.28 -9.06 19.43
C VAL A 694 -9.43 -9.64 20.83
N LEU A 695 -9.20 -8.83 21.86
CA LEU A 695 -9.31 -9.27 23.25
C LEU A 695 -10.73 -9.74 23.62
N LEU A 696 -11.78 -9.08 23.12
CA LEU A 696 -13.16 -9.54 23.28
C LEU A 696 -13.35 -10.92 22.63
N CYS A 697 -12.81 -11.13 21.43
CA CYS A 697 -12.91 -12.39 20.70
C CYS A 697 -12.22 -13.54 21.46
N ASP A 698 -10.97 -13.31 21.90
CA ASP A 698 -10.17 -14.29 22.63
C ASP A 698 -10.76 -14.62 24.01
N ARG A 699 -11.29 -13.61 24.72
CA ARG A 699 -12.03 -13.84 25.97
C ARG A 699 -13.30 -14.67 25.73
N GLY A 700 -13.98 -14.46 24.62
CA GLY A 700 -15.13 -15.27 24.20
C GLY A 700 -14.76 -16.75 24.04
N PHE A 701 -13.62 -17.02 23.39
CA PHE A 701 -13.08 -18.39 23.29
C PHE A 701 -12.75 -19.00 24.64
N ALA A 702 -12.09 -18.25 25.53
CA ALA A 702 -11.78 -18.73 26.88
C ALA A 702 -13.05 -19.10 27.66
N ALA A 703 -14.09 -18.26 27.59
CA ALA A 703 -15.38 -18.53 28.22
C ALA A 703 -16.05 -19.79 27.66
N TYR A 704 -15.97 -19.98 26.33
CA TYR A 704 -16.56 -21.11 25.64
C TYR A 704 -15.87 -22.44 26.00
N LEU A 705 -14.54 -22.48 25.98
CA LEU A 705 -13.74 -23.69 26.20
C LEU A 705 -13.60 -24.06 27.67
N PHE A 706 -13.15 -23.12 28.49
CA PHE A 706 -12.79 -23.40 29.89
C PHE A 706 -13.97 -23.27 30.86
N LYS A 707 -15.15 -22.88 30.34
CA LYS A 707 -16.34 -22.57 31.14
C LYS A 707 -16.07 -21.51 32.21
N ALA A 708 -15.06 -20.67 32.02
CA ALA A 708 -14.76 -19.53 32.87
C ALA A 708 -15.77 -18.39 32.58
N SER A 709 -16.45 -17.90 33.61
CA SER A 709 -17.38 -16.76 33.51
C SER A 709 -17.08 -15.81 34.65
N SER A 710 -16.83 -14.54 34.33
CA SER A 710 -16.59 -13.46 35.30
C SER A 710 -17.88 -12.94 35.93
N ASP A 711 -19.00 -13.04 35.21
CA ASP A 711 -20.22 -12.27 35.47
C ASP A 711 -21.37 -13.12 36.04
N GLY A 712 -21.12 -14.41 36.31
CA GLY A 712 -22.17 -15.34 36.77
C GLY A 712 -23.19 -15.72 35.68
N LEU A 713 -23.01 -15.22 34.45
CA LEU A 713 -23.64 -15.72 33.23
C LEU A 713 -23.19 -17.15 32.95
N GLU A 714 -24.07 -17.94 32.32
CA GLU A 714 -23.66 -19.22 31.75
C GLU A 714 -22.56 -18.98 30.70
N SER A 715 -21.42 -19.66 30.83
CA SER A 715 -20.18 -19.34 30.10
C SER A 715 -20.34 -19.37 28.57
N VAL A 716 -21.30 -20.14 28.06
CA VAL A 716 -21.65 -20.15 26.63
C VAL A 716 -22.35 -18.85 26.21
N ASN A 717 -23.29 -18.35 27.00
CA ASN A 717 -23.98 -17.09 26.68
C ASN A 717 -23.04 -15.90 26.73
N GLU A 718 -22.08 -15.92 27.65
CA GLU A 718 -21.04 -14.90 27.73
C GLU A 718 -20.12 -14.93 26.49
N ALA A 719 -19.70 -16.11 26.05
CA ALA A 719 -18.93 -16.25 24.80
C ALA A 719 -19.67 -15.67 23.58
N LEU A 720 -20.96 -16.01 23.43
CA LEU A 720 -21.79 -15.51 22.33
C LEU A 720 -21.92 -13.97 22.38
N ARG A 721 -22.09 -13.39 23.57
CA ARG A 721 -22.16 -11.94 23.77
C ARG A 721 -20.85 -11.26 23.37
N LEU A 722 -19.71 -11.81 23.80
CA LEU A 722 -18.39 -11.25 23.53
C LEU A 722 -18.02 -11.30 22.03
N TRP A 723 -18.35 -12.39 21.34
CA TRP A 723 -18.16 -12.47 19.88
C TRP A 723 -19.09 -11.53 19.11
N GLU A 724 -20.34 -11.36 19.54
CA GLU A 724 -21.25 -10.36 18.95
C GLU A 724 -20.70 -8.94 19.14
N GLU A 725 -20.22 -8.59 20.34
CA GLU A 725 -19.61 -7.28 20.64
C GLU A 725 -18.32 -7.04 19.83
N SER A 726 -17.44 -8.04 19.76
CA SER A 726 -16.20 -7.99 18.96
C SER A 726 -16.50 -7.71 17.49
N ARG A 727 -17.36 -8.51 16.86
CA ARG A 727 -17.74 -8.34 15.46
C ARG A 727 -18.34 -6.97 15.16
N ASP A 728 -19.26 -6.51 16.01
CA ASP A 728 -19.98 -5.27 15.78
C ASP A 728 -19.07 -4.04 16.00
N LEU A 729 -18.06 -4.14 16.87
CA LEU A 729 -17.07 -3.07 17.12
C LEU A 729 -16.22 -2.78 15.87
N VAL A 730 -15.74 -3.83 15.19
CA VAL A 730 -14.88 -3.69 13.99
C VAL A 730 -15.64 -3.67 12.66
N ALA A 731 -16.98 -3.60 12.69
CA ALA A 731 -17.77 -3.58 11.45
C ALA A 731 -17.44 -2.41 10.51
N ASN A 732 -16.90 -1.31 11.05
CA ASN A 732 -16.49 -0.12 10.28
C ASN A 732 -15.00 0.22 10.47
N VAL A 733 -14.20 -0.72 11.00
CA VAL A 733 -12.76 -0.55 11.17
C VAL A 733 -12.06 -1.22 9.99
N GLY A 734 -11.29 -0.46 9.22
CA GLY A 734 -10.50 -1.00 8.12
C GLY A 734 -9.20 -1.65 8.62
N GLY A 735 -8.61 -2.53 7.81
CA GLY A 735 -7.36 -3.22 8.11
C GLY A 735 -7.49 -4.73 8.15
N SER A 736 -6.38 -5.43 7.91
CA SER A 736 -6.35 -6.90 7.82
C SER A 736 -6.70 -7.55 9.16
N ASN A 737 -6.17 -7.03 10.28
CA ASN A 737 -6.37 -7.60 11.61
C ASN A 737 -7.82 -7.43 12.10
N ALA A 738 -8.43 -6.26 11.89
CA ALA A 738 -9.86 -6.04 12.09
C ALA A 738 -10.74 -7.00 11.25
N LEU A 739 -10.41 -7.19 9.96
CA LEU A 739 -11.11 -8.13 9.08
C LEU A 739 -11.03 -9.57 9.60
N PHE A 740 -9.82 -10.05 9.92
CA PHE A 740 -9.63 -11.41 10.44
C PHE A 740 -10.35 -11.61 11.77
N THR A 741 -10.30 -10.63 12.67
CA THR A 741 -10.99 -10.70 13.96
C THR A 741 -12.52 -10.78 13.79
N ARG A 742 -13.08 -9.95 12.89
CA ARG A 742 -14.49 -9.97 12.55
C ARG A 742 -14.92 -11.32 11.98
N GLN A 743 -14.13 -11.88 11.06
CA GLN A 743 -14.36 -13.20 10.48
C GLN A 743 -14.30 -14.29 11.55
N ARG A 744 -13.26 -14.30 12.39
CA ARG A 744 -13.07 -15.27 13.46
C ARG A 744 -14.23 -15.26 14.47
N ALA A 745 -14.68 -14.09 14.90
CA ALA A 745 -15.85 -13.95 15.78
C ALA A 745 -17.14 -14.43 15.10
N THR A 746 -17.32 -14.11 13.81
CA THR A 746 -18.48 -14.54 13.01
C THR A 746 -18.52 -16.05 12.82
N THR A 747 -17.37 -16.66 12.50
CA THR A 747 -17.19 -18.10 12.39
C THR A 747 -17.50 -18.80 13.71
N ALA A 748 -16.99 -18.29 14.83
CA ALA A 748 -17.25 -18.88 16.15
C ALA A 748 -18.74 -18.92 16.50
N LEU A 749 -19.45 -17.81 16.24
CA LEU A 749 -20.90 -17.73 16.39
C LEU A 749 -21.62 -18.71 15.46
N ALA A 750 -21.26 -18.72 14.17
CA ALA A 750 -21.89 -19.58 13.17
C ALA A 750 -21.68 -21.06 13.50
N ALA A 751 -20.47 -21.45 13.91
CA ALA A 751 -20.13 -22.81 14.31
C ALA A 751 -20.95 -23.28 15.52
N HIS A 752 -21.18 -22.40 16.52
CA HIS A 752 -22.03 -22.73 17.66
C HIS A 752 -23.48 -23.05 17.24
N TYR A 753 -24.08 -22.19 16.40
CA TYR A 753 -25.44 -22.40 15.92
C TYR A 753 -25.54 -23.61 15.00
N PHE A 754 -24.55 -23.81 14.12
CA PHE A 754 -24.45 -24.99 13.27
C PHE A 754 -24.36 -26.28 14.08
N GLN A 755 -23.49 -26.32 15.10
CA GLN A 755 -23.32 -27.51 15.95
C GLN A 755 -24.62 -27.84 16.68
N SER A 756 -25.35 -26.83 17.16
CA SER A 756 -26.67 -27.01 17.79
C SER A 756 -27.70 -27.64 16.84
N ILE A 757 -27.63 -27.32 15.54
CA ILE A 757 -28.47 -27.93 14.50
C ILE A 757 -28.02 -29.35 14.20
N ALA A 758 -26.71 -29.57 13.99
CA ALA A 758 -26.12 -30.85 13.64
C ALA A 758 -26.32 -31.92 14.74
N GLU A 759 -26.33 -31.52 16.02
CA GLU A 759 -26.58 -32.41 17.15
C GLU A 759 -28.07 -32.75 17.38
N GLY A 760 -28.99 -32.12 16.64
CA GLY A 760 -30.41 -32.49 16.65
C GLY A 760 -31.17 -32.16 17.94
N LEU A 761 -30.70 -31.18 18.72
CA LEU A 761 -31.38 -30.69 19.91
C LEU A 761 -32.69 -29.98 19.52
N GLN A 762 -33.78 -30.74 19.41
CA GLN A 762 -35.12 -30.31 18.95
C GLN A 762 -35.65 -29.04 19.64
N LEU A 763 -35.23 -28.73 20.88
CA LEU A 763 -35.71 -27.55 21.61
C LEU A 763 -35.20 -26.21 21.04
N ASN A 764 -34.03 -26.14 20.40
CA ASN A 764 -33.40 -24.88 19.98
C ASN A 764 -33.15 -24.77 18.47
N TYR A 765 -33.61 -25.76 17.68
CA TYR A 765 -33.37 -25.82 16.23
C TYR A 765 -33.75 -24.54 15.47
N TYR A 766 -34.98 -24.05 15.67
CA TYR A 766 -35.48 -22.90 14.91
C TYR A 766 -34.78 -21.61 15.29
N ASP A 767 -34.41 -21.45 16.56
CA ASP A 767 -33.68 -20.27 17.05
C ASP A 767 -32.25 -20.26 16.50
N ALA A 768 -31.54 -21.40 16.59
CA ALA A 768 -30.20 -21.56 16.04
C ALA A 768 -30.19 -21.32 14.52
N LEU A 769 -31.16 -21.85 13.77
CA LEU A 769 -31.28 -21.62 12.34
C LEU A 769 -31.55 -20.15 12.02
N ALA A 770 -32.42 -19.47 12.78
CA ALA A 770 -32.70 -18.05 12.58
C ALA A 770 -31.48 -17.18 12.88
N LYS A 771 -30.74 -17.48 13.95
CA LYS A 771 -29.48 -16.81 14.30
C LYS A 771 -28.41 -17.01 13.23
N LEU A 772 -28.20 -18.24 12.76
CA LEU A 772 -27.26 -18.56 11.68
C LEU A 772 -27.64 -17.86 10.36
N THR A 773 -28.94 -17.85 10.02
CA THR A 773 -29.45 -17.12 8.85
C THR A 773 -29.19 -15.62 8.96
N LYS A 774 -29.42 -15.04 10.14
CA LYS A 774 -29.14 -13.61 10.37
C LYS A 774 -27.65 -13.31 10.16
N LEU A 775 -26.77 -14.14 10.70
CA LEU A 775 -25.31 -13.99 10.54
C LEU A 775 -24.90 -14.04 9.07
N ALA A 776 -25.34 -15.06 8.35
CA ALA A 776 -25.04 -15.24 6.92
C ALA A 776 -25.54 -14.07 6.07
N ASN A 777 -26.65 -13.42 6.44
CA ASN A 777 -27.20 -12.26 5.73
C ASN A 777 -26.58 -10.92 6.15
N SER A 778 -26.01 -10.82 7.36
CA SER A 778 -25.39 -9.60 7.87
C SER A 778 -23.92 -9.44 7.47
N ASP A 779 -23.31 -10.50 6.97
CA ASP A 779 -21.92 -10.46 6.52
C ASP A 779 -21.84 -9.77 5.16
N SER A 780 -21.63 -8.46 5.18
CA SER A 780 -21.54 -7.59 4.00
C SER A 780 -20.20 -7.70 3.26
N ASP A 781 -19.23 -8.45 3.80
CA ASP A 781 -17.87 -8.46 3.27
C ASP A 781 -17.85 -9.21 1.93
N TYR A 782 -17.56 -8.44 0.87
CA TYR A 782 -17.42 -8.90 -0.52
C TYR A 782 -16.34 -9.97 -0.71
N ASN A 783 -15.51 -10.22 0.30
CA ASN A 783 -14.56 -11.33 0.35
C ASN A 783 -15.29 -12.64 0.73
N LEU A 784 -16.10 -13.14 -0.22
CA LEU A 784 -16.83 -14.41 -0.18
C LEU A 784 -15.97 -15.64 0.17
N TYR A 785 -14.64 -15.52 0.09
CA TYR A 785 -13.63 -16.53 0.39
C TYR A 785 -13.61 -17.00 1.85
N GLY A 786 -14.00 -16.15 2.82
CA GLY A 786 -13.78 -16.43 4.25
C GLY A 786 -15.03 -16.61 5.11
N SER A 787 -16.24 -16.30 4.63
CA SER A 787 -17.43 -16.33 5.50
C SER A 787 -17.91 -17.76 5.79
N ASP A 788 -17.48 -18.36 6.89
CA ASP A 788 -17.99 -19.69 7.29
C ASP A 788 -19.51 -19.68 7.52
N ALA A 789 -20.12 -18.54 7.84
CA ALA A 789 -21.54 -18.46 8.17
C ALA A 789 -22.45 -18.91 7.01
N ILE A 790 -22.20 -18.43 5.78
CA ILE A 790 -22.96 -18.82 4.58
C ILE A 790 -22.79 -20.33 4.31
N GLY A 791 -21.57 -20.81 4.45
CA GLY A 791 -21.22 -22.20 4.18
C GLY A 791 -21.84 -23.18 5.17
N LEU A 792 -21.75 -22.86 6.46
CA LEU A 792 -22.38 -23.60 7.54
C LEU A 792 -23.90 -23.57 7.44
N LEU A 793 -24.50 -22.46 7.00
CA LEU A 793 -25.95 -22.38 6.72
C LEU A 793 -26.35 -23.31 5.57
N GLY A 794 -25.58 -23.33 4.48
CA GLY A 794 -25.76 -24.26 3.37
C GLY A 794 -25.71 -25.72 3.83
N ALA A 795 -24.65 -26.09 4.56
CA ALA A 795 -24.49 -27.43 5.13
C ALA A 795 -25.62 -27.79 6.11
N ALA A 796 -26.05 -26.86 6.98
CA ALA A 796 -27.18 -27.07 7.89
C ALA A 796 -28.48 -27.38 7.12
N HIS A 797 -28.75 -26.67 6.03
CA HIS A 797 -29.90 -26.95 5.17
C HIS A 797 -29.82 -28.34 4.54
N VAL A 798 -28.66 -28.77 4.05
CA VAL A 798 -28.45 -30.13 3.52
C VAL A 798 -28.68 -31.18 4.59
N LEU A 799 -28.11 -31.01 5.79
CA LEU A 799 -28.30 -31.93 6.93
C LEU A 799 -29.78 -32.03 7.36
N CYS A 800 -30.55 -30.97 7.18
CA CYS A 800 -32.00 -30.95 7.44
C CYS A 800 -32.85 -31.51 6.29
N GLY A 801 -32.25 -31.99 5.20
CA GLY A 801 -32.95 -32.47 4.01
C GLY A 801 -33.58 -31.36 3.15
N LYS A 802 -33.16 -30.10 3.32
CA LYS A 802 -33.66 -28.92 2.60
C LYS A 802 -32.69 -28.48 1.50
N LYS A 803 -32.43 -29.37 0.54
CA LYS A 803 -31.39 -29.16 -0.49
C LYS A 803 -31.63 -27.91 -1.36
N GLU A 804 -32.87 -27.56 -1.69
CA GLU A 804 -33.18 -26.32 -2.43
C GLU A 804 -32.81 -25.05 -1.64
N SER A 805 -33.06 -25.01 -0.32
CA SER A 805 -32.64 -23.87 0.51
C SER A 805 -31.12 -23.76 0.60
N ALA A 806 -30.41 -24.90 0.64
CA ALA A 806 -28.95 -24.90 0.58
C ALA A 806 -28.45 -24.34 -0.75
N ARG A 807 -29.10 -24.72 -1.86
CA ARG A 807 -28.78 -24.21 -3.20
C ARG A 807 -28.99 -22.70 -3.30
N GLU A 808 -30.08 -22.17 -2.76
CA GLU A 808 -30.35 -20.72 -2.74
C GLU A 808 -29.25 -19.95 -1.99
N VAL A 809 -28.84 -20.44 -0.81
CA VAL A 809 -27.81 -19.81 0.02
C VAL A 809 -26.42 -19.85 -0.65
N LEU A 810 -26.07 -20.97 -1.29
CA LEU A 810 -24.75 -21.17 -1.90
C LEU A 810 -24.65 -20.69 -3.36
N MET A 811 -25.76 -20.27 -3.98
CA MET A 811 -25.83 -19.88 -5.39
C MET A 811 -24.78 -18.84 -5.77
N ASN A 812 -24.63 -17.80 -4.95
CA ASN A 812 -23.71 -16.69 -5.24
C ASN A 812 -22.25 -17.15 -5.25
N ARG A 813 -21.86 -18.09 -4.38
CA ARG A 813 -20.51 -18.68 -4.37
C ARG A 813 -20.24 -19.46 -5.64
N VAL A 814 -21.17 -20.33 -6.03
CA VAL A 814 -21.01 -21.12 -7.26
C VAL A 814 -20.95 -20.23 -8.49
N LYS A 815 -21.80 -19.19 -8.54
CA LYS A 815 -21.76 -18.20 -9.61
C LYS A 815 -20.42 -17.46 -9.68
N GLN A 816 -19.87 -17.05 -8.54
CA GLN A 816 -18.59 -16.35 -8.48
C GLN A 816 -17.43 -17.26 -8.90
N GLY A 817 -17.36 -18.48 -8.37
CA GLY A 817 -16.32 -19.44 -8.76
C GLY A 817 -16.34 -19.73 -10.26
N LEU A 818 -17.53 -19.93 -10.85
CA LEU A 818 -17.66 -20.09 -12.30
C LEU A 818 -17.32 -18.82 -13.09
N GLN A 819 -17.60 -17.63 -12.55
CA GLN A 819 -17.27 -16.37 -13.20
C GLN A 819 -15.76 -16.16 -13.31
N ILE A 820 -15.02 -16.46 -12.24
CA ILE A 820 -13.56 -16.42 -12.20
C ILE A 820 -13.01 -17.40 -13.24
N LEU A 821 -13.43 -18.67 -13.19
CA LEU A 821 -12.99 -19.72 -14.13
C LEU A 821 -13.45 -19.53 -15.59
N SER A 822 -14.21 -18.47 -15.88
CA SER A 822 -14.69 -18.16 -17.23
C SER A 822 -14.09 -16.84 -17.76
N ASP A 823 -13.19 -16.21 -17.01
CA ASP A 823 -12.40 -15.09 -17.50
C ASP A 823 -11.12 -15.58 -18.23
N ASP A 824 -10.32 -14.64 -18.75
CA ASP A 824 -9.08 -14.95 -19.48
C ASP A 824 -7.83 -14.87 -18.57
N ILE A 825 -7.98 -14.92 -17.24
CA ILE A 825 -6.93 -14.70 -16.24
C ILE A 825 -6.61 -16.01 -15.51
N LEU A 826 -5.78 -16.86 -16.13
CA LEU A 826 -5.37 -18.15 -15.57
C LEU A 826 -4.81 -18.04 -14.13
N GLU A 827 -4.17 -16.92 -13.79
CA GLU A 827 -3.55 -16.70 -12.48
C GLU A 827 -4.54 -16.64 -11.31
N ASN A 828 -5.83 -16.41 -11.57
CA ASN A 828 -6.87 -16.40 -10.55
C ASN A 828 -7.71 -17.70 -10.50
N ASP A 829 -7.43 -18.68 -11.37
CA ASP A 829 -8.26 -19.89 -11.46
C ASP A 829 -8.20 -20.72 -10.18
N ASN A 830 -7.07 -20.72 -9.46
CA ASN A 830 -6.95 -21.35 -8.15
C ASN A 830 -8.00 -20.81 -7.16
N ILE A 831 -8.26 -19.50 -7.20
CA ILE A 831 -9.27 -18.86 -6.37
C ILE A 831 -10.67 -19.33 -6.77
N GLY A 832 -10.95 -19.43 -8.07
CA GLY A 832 -12.22 -19.93 -8.62
C GLY A 832 -12.51 -21.38 -8.23
N PHE A 833 -11.52 -22.26 -8.38
CA PHE A 833 -11.64 -23.66 -7.98
C PHE A 833 -11.81 -23.82 -6.47
N SER A 834 -11.12 -23.02 -5.64
CA SER A 834 -11.26 -23.05 -4.18
C SER A 834 -12.68 -22.70 -3.73
N ILE A 835 -13.31 -21.68 -4.33
CA ILE A 835 -14.72 -21.35 -4.04
C ILE A 835 -15.65 -22.51 -4.41
N LEU A 836 -15.47 -23.08 -5.62
CA LEU A 836 -16.33 -24.15 -6.10
C LEU A 836 -16.17 -25.41 -5.26
N GLU A 837 -14.94 -25.82 -5.00
CA GLU A 837 -14.59 -26.95 -4.14
C GLU A 837 -15.37 -26.86 -2.84
N LYS A 838 -15.31 -25.71 -2.16
CA LYS A 838 -15.95 -25.52 -0.86
C LYS A 838 -17.47 -25.48 -0.91
N ALA A 839 -18.03 -24.72 -1.86
CA ALA A 839 -19.48 -24.60 -2.00
C ALA A 839 -20.13 -25.93 -2.35
N LEU A 840 -19.49 -26.71 -3.23
CA LEU A 840 -19.95 -28.04 -3.62
C LEU A 840 -19.82 -29.05 -2.47
N GLU A 841 -18.76 -28.96 -1.67
CA GLU A 841 -18.58 -29.75 -0.46
C GLU A 841 -19.70 -29.51 0.56
N GLN A 842 -20.01 -28.25 0.86
CA GLN A 842 -21.07 -27.85 1.79
C GLN A 842 -22.47 -28.22 1.27
N TYR A 843 -22.64 -28.28 -0.06
CA TYR A 843 -23.84 -28.80 -0.72
C TYR A 843 -23.91 -30.34 -0.76
N HIS A 844 -22.85 -31.03 -0.31
CA HIS A 844 -22.63 -32.48 -0.39
C HIS A 844 -22.60 -33.03 -1.83
N ASP A 845 -22.14 -32.22 -2.79
CA ASP A 845 -21.77 -32.66 -4.14
C ASP A 845 -20.28 -33.01 -4.18
N PHE A 846 -19.93 -34.08 -3.48
CA PHE A 846 -18.54 -34.47 -3.28
C PHE A 846 -17.82 -34.85 -4.58
N LYS A 847 -18.53 -35.28 -5.62
CA LYS A 847 -17.90 -35.64 -6.89
C LYS A 847 -17.33 -34.41 -7.58
N ASN A 848 -18.15 -33.37 -7.73
CA ASN A 848 -17.70 -32.14 -8.37
C ASN A 848 -16.72 -31.37 -7.47
N SER A 849 -16.89 -31.43 -6.15
CA SER A 849 -15.91 -30.86 -5.22
C SER A 849 -14.53 -31.51 -5.37
N VAL A 850 -14.44 -32.84 -5.42
CA VAL A 850 -13.17 -33.55 -5.64
C VAL A 850 -12.54 -33.23 -7.01
N VAL A 851 -13.36 -32.97 -8.04
CA VAL A 851 -12.85 -32.50 -9.34
C VAL A 851 -12.23 -31.12 -9.22
N ALA A 852 -12.89 -30.17 -8.56
CA ALA A 852 -12.31 -28.85 -8.30
C ALA A 852 -11.01 -28.95 -7.47
N LEU A 853 -11.01 -29.78 -6.43
CA LEU A 853 -9.83 -30.06 -5.60
C LEU A 853 -8.66 -30.63 -6.41
N SER A 854 -8.93 -31.49 -7.39
CA SER A 854 -7.89 -32.07 -8.24
C SER A 854 -7.15 -31.05 -9.09
N LEU A 855 -7.80 -29.92 -9.42
CA LEU A 855 -7.24 -28.81 -10.20
C LEU A 855 -6.51 -27.78 -9.33
N LEU A 856 -6.80 -27.75 -8.02
CA LEU A 856 -6.10 -26.90 -7.05
C LEU A 856 -4.73 -27.43 -6.67
N GLY A 857 -4.63 -28.74 -6.43
CA GLY A 857 -3.41 -29.33 -5.89
C GLY A 857 -2.25 -29.35 -6.89
N GLN A 858 -1.04 -29.42 -6.34
CA GLN A 858 0.20 -29.53 -7.08
C GLN A 858 0.35 -30.96 -7.62
N PRO A 859 0.32 -31.18 -8.95
CA PRO A 859 0.71 -32.45 -9.54
C PRO A 859 2.21 -32.70 -9.34
N ASP A 860 2.66 -33.90 -9.70
CA ASP A 860 4.08 -34.25 -9.72
C ASP A 860 4.89 -33.20 -10.49
N LEU A 861 5.94 -32.64 -9.87
CA LEU A 861 6.64 -31.46 -10.39
C LEU A 861 7.28 -31.70 -11.76
N VAL A 862 7.79 -32.92 -11.99
CA VAL A 862 8.32 -33.31 -13.30
C VAL A 862 7.19 -33.38 -14.33
N THR A 863 6.06 -33.99 -13.96
CA THR A 863 4.90 -34.10 -14.85
C THR A 863 4.33 -32.72 -15.21
N ASP A 864 4.25 -31.81 -14.25
CA ASP A 864 3.76 -30.43 -14.43
C ASP A 864 4.69 -29.62 -15.34
N ALA A 865 6.00 -29.66 -15.07
CA ALA A 865 7.01 -28.94 -15.84
C ALA A 865 7.11 -29.41 -17.30
N LEU A 866 6.68 -30.66 -17.56
CA LEU A 866 6.67 -31.28 -18.89
C LEU A 866 5.30 -31.19 -19.59
N TYR A 867 4.41 -30.34 -19.10
CA TYR A 867 3.23 -29.92 -19.84
C TYR A 867 3.60 -28.85 -20.86
N PHE A 868 3.19 -29.04 -22.12
CA PHE A 868 3.50 -28.13 -23.23
C PHE A 868 2.24 -27.71 -23.97
N GLU A 869 2.20 -26.45 -24.38
CA GLU A 869 1.19 -25.88 -25.26
C GLU A 869 1.79 -25.36 -26.56
N THR A 870 0.93 -25.04 -27.53
CA THR A 870 1.37 -24.49 -28.82
C THR A 870 2.13 -23.17 -28.67
N SER A 871 1.80 -22.37 -27.65
CA SER A 871 2.47 -21.12 -27.29
C SER A 871 3.92 -21.32 -26.83
N ASP A 872 4.25 -22.49 -26.28
CA ASP A 872 5.62 -22.83 -25.86
C ASP A 872 6.54 -23.13 -27.04
N ILE A 873 5.97 -23.35 -28.23
CA ILE A 873 6.70 -23.64 -29.45
C ILE A 873 7.01 -22.34 -30.19
N THR A 874 8.16 -21.75 -29.91
CA THR A 874 8.55 -20.41 -30.43
C THR A 874 9.55 -20.44 -31.59
N GLU A 875 10.40 -21.47 -31.66
CA GLU A 875 11.52 -21.54 -32.62
C GLU A 875 11.20 -22.34 -33.89
N VAL A 876 9.95 -22.77 -34.06
CA VAL A 876 9.49 -23.59 -35.19
C VAL A 876 8.46 -22.80 -35.99
N ASP A 877 8.54 -22.90 -37.32
CA ASP A 877 7.59 -22.28 -38.26
C ASP A 877 6.14 -22.64 -37.90
N ASP A 878 5.21 -21.69 -38.07
CA ASP A 878 3.79 -21.84 -37.69
C ASP A 878 3.14 -23.10 -38.28
N GLU A 879 3.55 -23.52 -39.48
CA GLU A 879 3.05 -24.72 -40.15
C GLU A 879 3.47 -26.03 -39.46
N LEU A 880 4.56 -26.02 -38.68
CA LEU A 880 5.14 -27.18 -38.00
C LEU A 880 4.92 -27.18 -36.48
N LYS A 881 4.35 -26.12 -35.90
CA LYS A 881 4.16 -26.00 -34.44
C LYS A 881 3.36 -27.14 -33.83
N LEU A 882 2.26 -27.55 -34.48
CA LEU A 882 1.45 -28.67 -34.01
C LEU A 882 2.22 -29.99 -34.04
N GLN A 883 3.02 -30.22 -35.09
CA GLN A 883 3.85 -31.42 -35.19
C GLN A 883 4.99 -31.41 -34.15
N ALA A 884 5.58 -30.25 -33.89
CA ALA A 884 6.58 -30.09 -32.84
C ALA A 884 5.98 -30.33 -31.45
N LEU A 885 4.77 -29.83 -31.20
CA LEU A 885 4.01 -30.06 -29.98
C LEU A 885 3.75 -31.55 -29.77
N ASP A 886 3.26 -32.26 -30.79
CA ASP A 886 3.04 -33.71 -30.71
C ASP A 886 4.33 -34.46 -30.36
N VAL A 887 5.45 -34.10 -31.00
CA VAL A 887 6.76 -34.73 -30.73
C VAL A 887 7.23 -34.48 -29.30
N VAL A 888 7.17 -33.23 -28.80
CA VAL A 888 7.60 -32.93 -27.43
C VAL A 888 6.67 -33.53 -26.39
N SER A 889 5.35 -33.56 -26.64
CA SER A 889 4.38 -34.18 -25.75
C SER A 889 4.56 -35.70 -25.64
N GLU A 890 4.88 -36.39 -26.73
CA GLU A 890 5.18 -37.84 -26.68
C GLU A 890 6.50 -38.12 -25.95
N LEU A 891 7.54 -37.31 -26.18
CA LEU A 891 8.79 -37.44 -25.43
C LEU A 891 8.61 -37.10 -23.94
N ALA A 892 7.80 -36.10 -23.60
CA ALA A 892 7.44 -35.78 -22.23
C ALA A 892 6.77 -36.97 -21.53
N LYS A 893 5.83 -37.65 -22.20
CA LYS A 893 5.20 -38.89 -21.68
C LYS A 893 6.22 -40.01 -21.50
N GLU A 894 7.17 -40.17 -22.42
CA GLU A 894 8.26 -41.14 -22.28
C GLU A 894 9.11 -40.84 -21.04
N VAL A 895 9.53 -39.57 -20.85
CA VAL A 895 10.28 -39.13 -19.67
C VAL A 895 9.51 -39.46 -18.41
N VAL A 896 8.24 -39.04 -18.30
CA VAL A 896 7.39 -39.31 -17.13
C VAL A 896 7.26 -40.82 -16.86
N CYS A 897 7.08 -41.64 -17.91
CA CYS A 897 7.00 -43.10 -17.78
C CYS A 897 8.31 -43.70 -17.23
N VAL A 898 9.46 -43.21 -17.70
CA VAL A 898 10.78 -43.62 -17.20
C VAL A 898 10.95 -43.23 -15.74
N ILE A 899 10.56 -42.02 -15.36
CA ILE A 899 10.66 -41.55 -13.97
C ILE A 899 9.75 -42.34 -13.04
N ASN A 900 8.51 -42.62 -13.46
CA ASN A 900 7.61 -43.48 -12.70
C ASN A 900 8.16 -44.91 -12.52
N SER A 901 9.03 -45.37 -13.42
CA SER A 901 9.69 -46.67 -13.30
C SER A 901 10.93 -46.63 -12.41
N GLN A 902 11.72 -45.54 -12.46
CA GLN A 902 12.97 -45.39 -11.70
C GLN A 902 12.72 -44.99 -10.24
N VAL A 903 11.81 -44.05 -10.01
CA VAL A 903 11.44 -43.52 -8.70
C VAL A 903 9.91 -43.54 -8.59
N PRO A 904 9.30 -44.71 -8.33
CA PRO A 904 7.84 -44.89 -8.33
C PRO A 904 7.14 -44.14 -7.19
N ASP A 905 7.88 -43.81 -6.13
CA ASP A 905 7.34 -43.07 -4.99
C ASP A 905 7.25 -41.57 -5.33
N THR A 906 6.02 -41.08 -5.52
CA THR A 906 5.72 -39.67 -5.83
C THR A 906 6.04 -38.73 -4.67
N LYS A 907 6.32 -39.24 -3.47
CA LYS A 907 6.77 -38.41 -2.34
C LYS A 907 8.20 -37.91 -2.53
N LEU A 908 9.01 -38.60 -3.31
CA LEU A 908 10.45 -38.32 -3.49
C LEU A 908 10.71 -37.33 -4.64
N GLN A 909 10.08 -36.16 -4.60
CA GLN A 909 10.10 -35.20 -5.72
C GLN A 909 11.51 -34.73 -6.12
N SER A 910 12.39 -34.36 -5.18
CA SER A 910 13.77 -33.96 -5.55
C SER A 910 14.53 -35.08 -6.27
N GLN A 911 14.33 -36.34 -5.87
CA GLN A 911 14.95 -37.50 -6.53
C GLN A 911 14.34 -37.74 -7.93
N ARG A 912 13.03 -37.51 -8.08
CA ARG A 912 12.35 -37.59 -9.38
C ARG A 912 12.86 -36.52 -10.35
N ILE A 913 13.10 -35.30 -9.87
CA ILE A 913 13.68 -34.20 -10.66
C ILE A 913 15.13 -34.52 -11.05
N GLU A 914 15.94 -35.04 -10.13
CA GLU A 914 17.31 -35.52 -10.42
C GLU A 914 17.32 -36.60 -11.50
N ALA A 915 16.43 -37.59 -11.39
CA ALA A 915 16.30 -38.66 -12.38
C ALA A 915 15.82 -38.14 -13.74
N ALA A 916 14.86 -37.19 -13.75
CA ALA A 916 14.37 -36.54 -14.96
C ALA A 916 15.49 -35.79 -15.68
N LYS A 917 16.27 -35.01 -14.93
CA LYS A 917 17.43 -34.28 -15.46
C LYS A 917 18.46 -35.24 -16.07
N ALA A 918 18.84 -36.29 -15.35
CA ALA A 918 19.82 -37.26 -15.83
C ALA A 918 19.36 -37.95 -17.13
N TYR A 919 18.06 -38.30 -17.21
CA TYR A 919 17.50 -38.93 -18.39
C TYR A 919 17.41 -37.97 -19.59
N VAL A 920 16.92 -36.75 -19.39
CA VAL A 920 16.83 -35.72 -20.44
C VAL A 920 18.22 -35.33 -20.96
N ASP A 921 19.21 -35.16 -20.09
CA ASP A 921 20.60 -34.90 -20.51
C ASP A 921 21.16 -36.05 -21.36
N THR A 922 20.80 -37.31 -21.05
CA THR A 922 21.19 -38.48 -21.83
C THR A 922 20.53 -38.50 -23.22
N LEU A 923 19.24 -38.12 -23.31
CA LEU A 923 18.54 -37.98 -24.59
C LEU A 923 19.19 -36.90 -25.46
N LEU A 924 19.54 -35.77 -24.87
CA LEU A 924 20.23 -34.67 -25.56
C LEU A 924 21.60 -35.10 -26.09
N ALA A 925 22.45 -35.68 -25.24
CA ALA A 925 23.78 -36.15 -25.62
C ALA A 925 23.72 -37.23 -26.73
N THR A 926 22.71 -38.11 -26.68
CA THR A 926 22.49 -39.15 -27.71
C THR A 926 22.05 -38.53 -29.03
N ALA A 927 21.26 -37.45 -29.00
CA ALA A 927 20.82 -36.74 -30.21
C ALA A 927 21.96 -35.94 -30.84
N GLU A 928 22.78 -35.26 -30.04
CA GLU A 928 23.97 -34.53 -30.51
C GLU A 928 24.97 -35.49 -31.17
N ALA A 929 25.25 -36.64 -30.55
CA ALA A 929 26.14 -37.66 -31.10
C ALA A 929 25.64 -38.26 -32.44
N LYS A 930 24.32 -38.34 -32.66
CA LYS A 930 23.73 -38.81 -33.93
C LYS A 930 23.78 -37.74 -35.03
N THR A 931 23.82 -36.46 -34.66
CA THR A 931 23.86 -35.33 -35.59
C THR A 931 25.26 -35.11 -36.17
N GLU A 932 26.31 -35.37 -35.37
CA GLU A 932 27.72 -35.32 -35.84
C GLU A 932 28.09 -36.44 -36.83
N VAL A 933 27.34 -37.56 -36.86
CA VAL A 933 27.64 -38.72 -37.74
C VAL A 933 26.99 -38.58 -39.14
N ASN A 934 25.95 -37.75 -39.30
CA ASN A 934 25.17 -37.62 -40.54
C ASN A 934 25.35 -36.25 -41.22
N GLY A 935 26.59 -35.76 -41.31
CA GLY A 935 26.91 -34.55 -42.07
C GLY A 935 26.59 -34.70 -43.57
N ASN A 936 25.85 -33.72 -44.08
CA ASN A 936 25.53 -33.40 -45.49
C ASN A 936 24.41 -34.19 -46.20
N SER A 937 23.21 -33.63 -46.18
CA SER A 937 22.31 -33.69 -47.35
C SER A 937 21.55 -32.37 -47.51
N GLU A 938 21.77 -31.71 -48.64
CA GLU A 938 21.02 -30.55 -49.13
C GLU A 938 19.60 -30.99 -49.55
N ASP A 939 18.61 -30.82 -48.68
CA ASP A 939 17.21 -30.71 -49.10
C ASP A 939 16.47 -29.86 -48.04
N GLY A 940 15.98 -28.70 -48.46
CA GLY A 940 15.44 -27.62 -47.62
C GLY A 940 14.06 -27.87 -47.02
N THR A 941 13.79 -29.10 -46.55
CA THR A 941 12.63 -29.42 -45.70
C THR A 941 13.14 -29.89 -44.34
N PRO A 942 12.74 -29.26 -43.22
CA PRO A 942 13.15 -29.69 -41.88
C PRO A 942 12.83 -31.17 -41.72
N ARG A 943 13.84 -32.00 -41.40
CA ARG A 943 13.60 -33.42 -41.19
C ARG A 943 12.92 -33.60 -39.83
N VAL A 944 12.16 -34.67 -39.66
CA VAL A 944 11.64 -35.10 -38.34
C VAL A 944 12.74 -35.17 -37.27
N SER A 945 14.00 -35.42 -37.67
CA SER A 945 15.18 -35.37 -36.79
C SER A 945 15.44 -34.00 -36.16
N ASP A 946 15.09 -32.90 -36.85
CA ASP A 946 15.34 -31.53 -36.40
C ASP A 946 14.30 -31.13 -35.34
N LEU A 947 13.06 -31.59 -35.49
CA LEU A 947 11.98 -31.43 -34.51
C LEU A 947 12.24 -32.22 -33.23
N THR A 948 12.76 -33.46 -33.33
CA THR A 948 13.15 -34.25 -32.16
C THR A 948 14.30 -33.59 -31.38
N ALA A 949 15.30 -33.05 -32.08
CA ALA A 949 16.40 -32.33 -31.43
C ALA A 949 15.91 -31.04 -30.73
N TYR A 950 15.00 -30.30 -31.37
CA TYR A 950 14.31 -29.17 -30.74
C TYR A 950 13.53 -29.60 -29.49
N ALA A 951 12.74 -30.66 -29.58
CA ALA A 951 11.97 -31.18 -28.45
C ALA A 951 12.88 -31.58 -27.27
N HIS A 952 14.03 -32.23 -27.50
CA HIS A 952 14.99 -32.52 -26.43
C HIS A 952 15.54 -31.26 -25.75
N ARG A 953 15.85 -30.20 -26.52
CA ARG A 953 16.27 -28.90 -25.94
C ARG A 953 15.16 -28.26 -25.12
N LEU A 954 13.92 -28.35 -25.59
CA LEU A 954 12.75 -27.78 -24.91
C LEU A 954 12.43 -28.53 -23.60
N LEU A 955 12.58 -29.86 -23.56
CA LEU A 955 12.52 -30.64 -22.31
C LEU A 955 13.61 -30.18 -21.34
N GLN A 956 14.84 -29.99 -21.82
CA GLN A 956 15.96 -29.55 -20.98
C GLN A 956 15.75 -28.13 -20.44
N SER A 957 15.19 -27.22 -21.23
CA SER A 957 14.91 -25.85 -20.79
C SER A 957 13.84 -25.77 -19.71
N ARG A 958 12.96 -26.78 -19.59
CA ARG A 958 11.99 -26.90 -18.49
C ARG A 958 12.58 -27.56 -17.25
N ILE A 959 13.34 -28.64 -17.43
CA ILE A 959 13.89 -29.43 -16.31
C ILE A 959 15.06 -28.74 -15.61
N LEU A 960 15.89 -27.97 -16.32
CA LEU A 960 17.06 -27.33 -15.71
C LEU A 960 16.70 -26.24 -14.68
N PRO A 961 15.77 -25.30 -14.95
CA PRO A 961 15.28 -24.37 -13.92
C PRO A 961 14.63 -25.10 -12.75
N LEU A 962 13.77 -26.10 -13.03
CA LEU A 962 13.12 -26.92 -12.01
C LEU A 962 14.14 -27.59 -11.07
N TYR A 963 15.22 -28.14 -11.64
CA TYR A 963 16.32 -28.72 -10.87
C TYR A 963 17.01 -27.70 -9.97
N LYS A 964 17.28 -26.49 -10.48
CA LYS A 964 17.92 -25.42 -9.70
C LYS A 964 17.04 -24.92 -8.57
N ALA A 965 15.73 -24.86 -8.79
CA ALA A 965 14.76 -24.38 -7.79
C ALA A 965 14.53 -25.39 -6.65
N HIS A 966 14.43 -26.69 -6.97
CA HIS A 966 13.92 -27.70 -6.02
C HIS A 966 14.95 -28.75 -5.55
N THR A 967 16.26 -28.52 -5.77
CA THR A 967 17.35 -29.42 -5.35
C THR A 967 18.40 -28.66 -4.54
N PRO A 968 18.83 -29.15 -3.35
CA PRO A 968 18.56 -30.48 -2.77
C PRO A 968 17.21 -30.61 -2.05
N SER A 969 16.48 -29.52 -1.87
CA SER A 969 15.18 -29.49 -1.19
C SER A 969 14.14 -28.74 -2.01
N ILE A 970 12.88 -29.16 -1.93
CA ILE A 970 11.77 -28.50 -2.62
C ILE A 970 11.61 -27.06 -2.12
N ASN A 971 11.73 -26.08 -3.03
CA ASN A 971 11.31 -24.71 -2.76
C ASN A 971 9.78 -24.65 -2.69
N LYS A 972 9.23 -24.42 -1.50
CA LYS A 972 7.78 -24.36 -1.26
C LYS A 972 7.13 -23.10 -1.83
N GLY A 973 7.89 -22.00 -1.96
CA GLY A 973 7.39 -20.74 -2.51
C GLY A 973 7.11 -20.78 -4.01
N GLU A 974 7.51 -21.84 -4.71
CA GLU A 974 7.28 -22.03 -6.15
C GLU A 974 6.13 -23.01 -6.44
N LEU A 975 5.38 -23.46 -5.42
CA LEU A 975 4.24 -24.36 -5.59
C LEU A 975 2.96 -23.60 -5.94
N THR A 976 2.09 -24.22 -6.74
CA THR A 976 0.87 -23.58 -7.29
C THR A 976 -0.18 -23.26 -6.23
N TRP A 977 -0.30 -24.13 -5.22
CA TRP A 977 -1.23 -23.98 -4.11
C TRP A 977 -0.63 -24.62 -2.86
N SER A 978 -0.79 -23.96 -1.72
CA SER A 978 -0.29 -24.46 -0.45
C SER A 978 -1.39 -24.97 0.47
N TRP A 979 -1.13 -26.12 1.08
CA TRP A 979 -1.96 -26.66 2.15
C TRP A 979 -1.12 -26.82 3.41
N SER A 980 -1.73 -26.42 4.52
CA SER A 980 -1.09 -26.45 5.83
C SER A 980 -1.92 -27.28 6.79
N CYS A 981 -1.24 -28.09 7.60
CA CYS A 981 -1.90 -28.71 8.73
C CYS A 981 -2.17 -27.68 9.84
N ASP A 982 -3.44 -27.45 10.19
CA ASP A 982 -3.91 -26.64 11.34
C ASP A 982 -3.60 -27.27 12.71
N GLY A 983 -2.99 -28.45 12.70
CA GLY A 983 -2.51 -29.13 13.89
C GLY A 983 -1.45 -28.33 14.64
N ARG A 984 -1.51 -28.38 15.97
CA ARG A 984 -0.48 -27.79 16.85
C ARG A 984 0.13 -28.83 17.77
N THR A 985 1.44 -28.73 17.99
CA THR A 985 2.15 -29.52 18.99
C THR A 985 1.66 -29.17 20.40
N SER A 986 2.01 -30.00 21.39
CA SER A 986 1.67 -29.71 22.80
C SER A 986 2.33 -28.42 23.31
N ASP A 987 3.49 -28.06 22.75
CA ASP A 987 4.17 -26.77 22.98
C ASP A 987 3.63 -25.63 22.09
N GLY A 988 2.50 -25.85 21.39
CA GLY A 988 1.75 -24.85 20.62
C GLY A 988 2.36 -24.38 19.30
N ARG A 989 3.47 -24.98 18.87
CA ARG A 989 4.02 -24.77 17.52
C ARG A 989 3.05 -25.33 16.49
N VAL A 990 2.93 -24.63 15.37
CA VAL A 990 2.17 -25.09 14.22
C VAL A 990 2.85 -26.34 13.66
N CYS A 991 2.05 -27.23 13.08
CA CYS A 991 2.57 -28.39 12.39
C CYS A 991 3.44 -27.96 11.19
N ASP A 992 4.68 -28.44 11.14
CA ASP A 992 5.60 -28.20 10.02
C ASP A 992 5.22 -28.96 8.74
N SER A 993 4.18 -29.81 8.77
CA SER A 993 3.58 -30.44 7.58
C SER A 993 2.81 -29.38 6.77
N TRP A 994 3.59 -28.52 6.13
CA TRP A 994 3.21 -27.53 5.14
C TRP A 994 3.64 -28.06 3.77
N ASP A 995 2.74 -28.09 2.79
CA ASP A 995 3.03 -28.49 1.41
C ASP A 995 3.71 -29.86 1.29
N SER A 996 3.34 -30.78 2.18
CA SER A 996 4.02 -32.05 2.24
C SER A 996 3.60 -32.91 1.06
N PHE A 997 4.54 -33.15 0.16
CA PHE A 997 4.53 -34.33 -0.70
C PHE A 997 4.59 -35.63 0.13
N GLU A 998 4.79 -35.55 1.45
CA GLU A 998 5.00 -36.68 2.34
C GLU A 998 3.71 -37.26 2.94
N ASP A 999 2.77 -36.41 3.36
CA ASP A 999 1.59 -36.84 4.12
C ASP A 999 0.27 -36.51 3.42
N ASP A 1000 -0.68 -37.43 3.55
CA ASP A 1000 -2.08 -37.15 3.22
C ASP A 1000 -2.68 -36.22 4.29
N LEU A 1001 -3.61 -35.37 3.86
CA LEU A 1001 -4.36 -34.44 4.71
C LEU A 1001 -5.81 -34.90 4.89
N TYR A 1002 -6.44 -34.43 5.96
CA TYR A 1002 -7.85 -34.65 6.27
C TYR A 1002 -8.54 -33.29 6.34
N HIS A 1003 -9.32 -32.97 5.31
CA HIS A 1003 -10.04 -31.71 5.16
C HIS A 1003 -11.40 -31.75 5.82
N CYS A 1004 -11.77 -30.70 6.56
CA CYS A 1004 -13.10 -30.61 7.17
C CYS A 1004 -14.14 -30.19 6.13
N ILE A 1005 -15.18 -31.02 5.95
CA ILE A 1005 -16.26 -30.74 4.99
C ILE A 1005 -17.06 -29.48 5.37
N TYR A 1006 -17.08 -29.10 6.66
CA TYR A 1006 -17.94 -28.02 7.15
C TYR A 1006 -17.18 -26.71 7.34
N CYS A 1007 -16.06 -26.72 8.08
CA CYS A 1007 -15.26 -25.54 8.37
C CYS A 1007 -14.34 -25.19 7.18
N SER A 1008 -14.15 -23.91 6.88
CA SER A 1008 -13.26 -23.48 5.79
C SER A 1008 -11.79 -23.57 6.18
N ASN A 1009 -10.96 -24.07 5.26
CA ASN A 1009 -9.50 -24.18 5.41
C ASN A 1009 -9.10 -24.82 6.74
N LYS A 1010 -9.70 -25.97 7.07
CA LYS A 1010 -9.35 -26.77 8.24
C LYS A 1010 -8.86 -28.14 7.80
N ASP A 1011 -7.55 -28.28 7.77
CA ASP A 1011 -6.82 -29.42 7.27
C ASP A 1011 -5.91 -29.99 8.36
N PHE A 1012 -5.89 -31.31 8.53
CA PHE A 1012 -5.01 -31.95 9.51
C PHE A 1012 -4.23 -33.07 8.85
N CYS A 1013 -2.92 -33.15 9.10
CA CYS A 1013 -2.16 -34.35 8.76
C CYS A 1013 -2.58 -35.52 9.65
N GLY A 1014 -2.26 -36.75 9.25
CA GLY A 1014 -2.72 -37.95 9.94
C GLY A 1014 -2.36 -38.06 11.43
N ASP A 1015 -1.28 -37.42 11.87
CA ASP A 1015 -0.91 -37.35 13.29
C ASP A 1015 -1.85 -36.43 14.09
N TYR A 1016 -2.02 -35.19 13.62
CA TYR A 1016 -2.85 -34.20 14.33
C TYR A 1016 -4.33 -34.51 14.22
N PHE A 1017 -4.77 -35.12 13.11
CA PHE A 1017 -6.12 -35.62 12.99
C PHE A 1017 -6.45 -36.69 14.04
N ARG A 1018 -5.51 -37.61 14.32
CA ARG A 1018 -5.64 -38.59 15.40
C ARG A 1018 -5.69 -37.93 16.77
N ARG A 1019 -4.92 -36.86 16.98
CA ARG A 1019 -4.94 -36.09 18.24
C ARG A 1019 -6.27 -35.35 18.43
N LEU A 1020 -6.75 -34.64 17.41
CA LEU A 1020 -8.05 -33.97 17.38
C LEU A 1020 -9.18 -34.95 17.80
N ARG A 1021 -9.13 -36.18 17.30
CA ARG A 1021 -10.11 -37.23 17.60
C ARG A 1021 -9.90 -37.94 18.93
N ASN A 1022 -8.76 -37.75 19.59
CA ASN A 1022 -8.47 -38.34 20.89
C ASN A 1022 -8.80 -37.34 22.02
N PRO A 1023 -9.83 -37.61 22.86
CA PRO A 1023 -10.19 -36.74 23.99
C PRO A 1023 -9.09 -36.58 25.03
N GLU A 1024 -8.17 -37.55 25.12
CA GLU A 1024 -7.05 -37.55 26.07
C GLU A 1024 -5.81 -36.81 25.55
N SER A 1025 -5.82 -36.33 24.30
CA SER A 1025 -4.67 -35.65 23.70
C SER A 1025 -4.40 -34.27 24.32
N GLY A 1026 -5.36 -33.72 25.07
CA GLY A 1026 -5.25 -32.43 25.73
C GLY A 1026 -5.42 -31.22 24.82
N VAL A 1027 -5.45 -31.41 23.49
CA VAL A 1027 -5.56 -30.33 22.48
C VAL A 1027 -7.04 -29.99 22.24
N ASP A 1028 -7.50 -28.87 22.78
CA ASP A 1028 -8.82 -28.31 22.43
C ASP A 1028 -8.66 -27.44 21.19
N PHE A 1029 -9.07 -27.96 20.03
CA PHE A 1029 -9.10 -27.16 18.80
C PHE A 1029 -10.29 -26.19 18.85
N MET A 1030 -9.99 -24.89 18.76
CA MET A 1030 -10.99 -23.82 18.89
C MET A 1030 -11.89 -23.71 17.65
N GLU A 1031 -11.43 -24.21 16.49
CA GLU A 1031 -11.97 -23.88 15.17
C GLU A 1031 -12.63 -25.05 14.45
N CYS A 1032 -12.48 -26.28 14.95
CA CYS A 1032 -13.09 -27.46 14.34
C CYS A 1032 -13.42 -28.56 15.37
N SER A 1033 -14.31 -29.48 15.00
CA SER A 1033 -14.82 -30.53 15.89
C SER A 1033 -14.44 -31.92 15.42
N ALA A 1034 -14.00 -32.77 16.35
CA ALA A 1034 -13.77 -34.20 16.12
C ALA A 1034 -15.02 -34.96 15.64
N LYS A 1035 -16.22 -34.38 15.84
CA LYS A 1035 -17.49 -34.96 15.38
C LYS A 1035 -17.79 -34.68 13.90
N HIS A 1036 -17.05 -33.79 13.26
CA HIS A 1036 -17.26 -33.45 11.86
C HIS A 1036 -16.95 -34.63 10.91
N ARG A 1037 -17.40 -34.48 9.66
CA ARG A 1037 -17.02 -35.36 8.55
C ARG A 1037 -15.84 -34.74 7.81
N TRP A 1038 -15.01 -35.59 7.24
CA TRP A 1038 -13.71 -35.23 6.70
C TRP A 1038 -13.54 -35.84 5.32
N LEU A 1039 -12.85 -35.15 4.42
CA LEU A 1039 -12.40 -35.68 3.15
C LEU A 1039 -10.91 -36.03 3.25
N GLN A 1040 -10.53 -37.27 2.90
CA GLN A 1040 -9.12 -37.63 2.79
C GLN A 1040 -8.56 -37.04 1.49
N ILE A 1041 -7.62 -36.11 1.63
CA ILE A 1041 -6.90 -35.45 0.56
C ILE A 1041 -5.53 -36.12 0.42
N PRO A 1042 -5.17 -36.69 -0.74
CA PRO A 1042 -3.86 -37.32 -0.91
C PRO A 1042 -2.73 -36.28 -0.87
N HIS A 1043 -1.53 -36.69 -0.46
CA HIS A 1043 -0.31 -35.86 -0.54
C HIS A 1043 -0.12 -35.22 -1.92
N GLN A 1044 0.47 -34.02 -1.95
CA GLN A 1044 0.86 -33.33 -3.18
C GLN A 1044 1.69 -34.28 -4.07
N GLY A 1045 1.63 -34.11 -5.40
CA GLY A 1045 2.30 -34.99 -6.36
C GLY A 1045 1.57 -36.31 -6.65
N ASN A 1046 0.47 -36.60 -5.95
CA ASN A 1046 -0.37 -37.75 -6.27
C ASN A 1046 -1.02 -37.61 -7.66
N SER A 1047 -1.22 -38.74 -8.35
CA SER A 1047 -1.88 -38.80 -9.67
C SER A 1047 -3.33 -38.29 -9.69
N MET A 1048 -3.95 -38.06 -8.53
CA MET A 1048 -5.23 -37.36 -8.43
C MET A 1048 -5.12 -35.92 -8.94
N TYR A 1049 -4.02 -35.23 -8.64
CA TYR A 1049 -3.86 -33.82 -9.00
C TYR A 1049 -3.50 -33.65 -10.46
N VAL A 1050 -4.05 -32.60 -11.04
CA VAL A 1050 -3.80 -32.13 -12.39
C VAL A 1050 -3.48 -30.64 -12.32
N SER A 1051 -2.62 -30.17 -13.22
CA SER A 1051 -2.22 -28.76 -13.26
C SER A 1051 -3.41 -27.84 -13.54
N LEU A 1052 -3.36 -26.58 -13.11
CA LEU A 1052 -4.30 -25.53 -13.56
C LEU A 1052 -4.35 -25.40 -15.09
N LYS A 1053 -3.26 -25.81 -15.77
CA LYS A 1053 -3.15 -25.83 -17.25
C LYS A 1053 -3.81 -27.05 -17.89
N ALA A 1054 -4.34 -27.99 -17.11
CA ALA A 1054 -4.97 -29.18 -17.67
C ALA A 1054 -6.17 -28.79 -18.54
N LYS A 1055 -6.42 -29.53 -19.62
CA LYS A 1055 -7.60 -29.33 -20.48
C LYS A 1055 -8.74 -30.28 -20.15
N SER A 1056 -8.43 -31.34 -19.42
CA SER A 1056 -9.34 -32.40 -19.03
C SER A 1056 -9.01 -32.93 -17.65
N VAL A 1057 -10.01 -33.49 -16.99
CA VAL A 1057 -9.93 -34.00 -15.63
C VAL A 1057 -10.69 -35.32 -15.51
N ARG A 1058 -10.17 -36.21 -14.66
CA ARG A 1058 -10.81 -37.48 -14.32
C ARG A 1058 -11.90 -37.25 -13.30
N VAL A 1059 -13.11 -37.71 -13.59
CA VAL A 1059 -14.22 -37.67 -12.64
C VAL A 1059 -14.19 -38.91 -11.74
N PRO A 1060 -14.28 -38.76 -10.41
CA PRO A 1060 -14.36 -39.91 -9.50
C PRO A 1060 -15.64 -40.72 -9.76
N ILE A 1061 -15.51 -42.06 -9.80
CA ILE A 1061 -16.66 -42.96 -9.94
C ILE A 1061 -17.56 -42.83 -8.71
N ASP A 1062 -16.96 -42.67 -7.54
CA ASP A 1062 -17.67 -42.57 -6.27
C ASP A 1062 -16.84 -41.79 -5.24
N VAL A 1063 -17.53 -41.12 -4.31
CA VAL A 1063 -16.93 -40.54 -3.10
C VAL A 1063 -17.73 -41.06 -1.92
N ARG A 1064 -17.13 -41.97 -1.18
CA ARG A 1064 -17.82 -42.76 -0.15
C ARG A 1064 -17.00 -42.89 1.12
N PRO A 1065 -17.61 -43.28 2.24
CA PRO A 1065 -16.88 -43.43 3.48
C PRO A 1065 -15.75 -44.46 3.38
N LEU A 1066 -14.66 -44.19 4.08
CA LEU A 1066 -13.48 -45.04 4.17
C LEU A 1066 -13.85 -46.30 4.97
N ASP A 1067 -13.35 -47.46 4.52
CA ASP A 1067 -13.57 -48.72 5.21
C ASP A 1067 -13.02 -48.64 6.65
N GLY A 1068 -13.92 -48.72 7.64
CA GLY A 1068 -13.60 -48.64 9.06
C GLY A 1068 -13.88 -47.29 9.73
N ASP A 1069 -14.23 -46.24 8.96
CA ASP A 1069 -14.59 -44.92 9.50
C ASP A 1069 -15.63 -44.20 8.62
N ASP A 1070 -16.88 -44.15 9.09
CA ASP A 1070 -18.00 -43.57 8.34
C ASP A 1070 -17.96 -42.03 8.20
N ARG A 1071 -17.04 -41.39 8.95
CA ARG A 1071 -16.86 -39.94 8.98
C ARG A 1071 -15.74 -39.46 8.05
N ILE A 1072 -14.93 -40.36 7.51
CA ILE A 1072 -13.89 -40.01 6.52
C ILE A 1072 -14.41 -40.42 5.14
N LEU A 1073 -14.52 -39.47 4.22
CA LEU A 1073 -14.83 -39.71 2.82
C LEU A 1073 -13.52 -39.88 2.03
N LYS A 1074 -13.56 -40.75 1.03
CA LYS A 1074 -12.46 -40.95 0.09
C LYS A 1074 -13.00 -41.01 -1.33
N ALA A 1075 -12.29 -40.37 -2.25
CA ALA A 1075 -12.55 -40.46 -3.67
C ALA A 1075 -12.00 -41.76 -4.27
N TYR A 1076 -12.80 -42.41 -5.12
CA TYR A 1076 -12.44 -43.64 -5.82
C TYR A 1076 -12.52 -43.43 -7.34
N TYR A 1077 -11.43 -43.76 -8.02
CA TYR A 1077 -11.27 -43.65 -9.48
C TYR A 1077 -11.23 -45.04 -10.13
N ALA A 1078 -11.46 -45.10 -11.44
CA ALA A 1078 -11.36 -46.35 -12.21
C ALA A 1078 -9.89 -46.80 -12.31
N GLU A 1079 -9.56 -48.01 -11.87
CA GLU A 1079 -8.19 -48.53 -11.96
C GLU A 1079 -7.83 -49.05 -13.37
N ASP A 1080 -8.82 -49.37 -14.19
CA ASP A 1080 -8.66 -49.96 -15.54
C ASP A 1080 -8.71 -48.92 -16.66
N GLY A 1081 -8.73 -47.63 -16.33
CA GLY A 1081 -8.85 -46.54 -17.30
C GLY A 1081 -10.25 -46.38 -17.91
N SER A 1082 -11.26 -47.08 -17.40
CA SER A 1082 -12.67 -46.91 -17.83
C SER A 1082 -13.38 -45.71 -17.20
N GLY A 1083 -12.64 -44.89 -16.44
CA GLY A 1083 -13.16 -43.69 -15.78
C GLY A 1083 -13.61 -42.64 -16.79
N GLU A 1084 -14.52 -41.78 -16.35
CA GLU A 1084 -14.96 -40.66 -17.17
C GLU A 1084 -13.88 -39.57 -17.18
N ASP A 1085 -13.35 -39.27 -18.36
CA ASP A 1085 -12.50 -38.10 -18.63
C ASP A 1085 -13.34 -37.05 -19.34
N ILE A 1086 -13.41 -35.84 -18.78
CA ILE A 1086 -14.16 -34.71 -19.35
C ILE A 1086 -13.26 -33.50 -19.49
N THR A 1087 -13.57 -32.62 -20.45
CA THR A 1087 -12.87 -31.34 -20.55
C THR A 1087 -13.27 -30.40 -19.39
N ILE A 1088 -12.40 -29.47 -19.02
CA ILE A 1088 -12.72 -28.49 -17.96
C ILE A 1088 -13.94 -27.65 -18.35
N ASP A 1089 -14.05 -27.25 -19.63
CA ASP A 1089 -15.22 -26.49 -20.10
C ASP A 1089 -16.52 -27.31 -20.02
N GLU A 1090 -16.49 -28.59 -20.38
CA GLU A 1090 -17.65 -29.47 -20.18
C GLU A 1090 -18.00 -29.65 -18.71
N TRP A 1091 -17.00 -29.73 -17.82
CA TRP A 1091 -17.24 -29.78 -16.38
C TRP A 1091 -17.89 -28.49 -15.86
N LYS A 1092 -17.36 -27.32 -16.23
CA LYS A 1092 -17.93 -26.01 -15.89
C LYS A 1092 -19.38 -25.90 -16.37
N GLU A 1093 -19.67 -26.31 -17.61
CA GLU A 1093 -21.02 -26.28 -18.18
C GLU A 1093 -21.98 -27.23 -17.44
N ARG A 1094 -21.51 -28.41 -17.01
CA ARG A 1094 -22.30 -29.35 -16.19
C ARG A 1094 -22.65 -28.75 -14.83
N VAL A 1095 -21.65 -28.19 -14.13
CA VAL A 1095 -21.87 -27.52 -12.84
C VAL A 1095 -22.82 -26.34 -13.02
N ALA A 1096 -22.60 -25.49 -14.03
CA ALA A 1096 -23.47 -24.36 -14.33
C ALA A 1096 -24.91 -24.80 -14.61
N THR A 1097 -25.11 -25.86 -15.39
CA THR A 1097 -26.43 -26.42 -15.71
C THR A 1097 -27.13 -26.95 -14.47
N GLU A 1098 -26.43 -27.71 -13.62
CA GLU A 1098 -26.99 -28.23 -12.36
C GLU A 1098 -27.44 -27.09 -11.44
N TRP A 1099 -26.65 -26.00 -11.42
CA TRP A 1099 -26.94 -24.81 -10.64
C TRP A 1099 -27.86 -23.80 -11.34
N GLY A 1100 -28.25 -24.02 -12.60
CA GLY A 1100 -29.17 -23.13 -13.33
C GLY A 1100 -28.54 -21.79 -13.70
N ILE A 1101 -27.22 -21.78 -13.88
CA ILE A 1101 -26.38 -20.63 -14.23
C ILE A 1101 -26.07 -20.67 -15.73
N SER A 1102 -26.16 -19.51 -16.39
CA SER A 1102 -25.78 -19.35 -17.79
C SER A 1102 -24.33 -18.84 -17.88
N LEU A 1103 -23.38 -19.69 -18.29
CA LEU A 1103 -21.97 -19.29 -18.47
C LEU A 1103 -21.83 -18.17 -19.49
N LYS A 1104 -22.66 -18.18 -20.55
CA LYS A 1104 -22.68 -17.12 -21.56
C LYS A 1104 -23.00 -15.74 -20.97
N THR A 1105 -23.94 -15.69 -20.02
CA THR A 1105 -24.30 -14.45 -19.35
C THR A 1105 -23.19 -13.97 -18.42
N LEU A 1106 -22.44 -14.89 -17.79
CA LEU A 1106 -21.27 -14.54 -16.98
C LEU A 1106 -20.14 -13.95 -17.84
N SER A 1107 -19.86 -14.56 -19.00
CA SER A 1107 -18.86 -14.05 -19.95
C SER A 1107 -19.24 -12.69 -20.56
N GLU A 1108 -20.55 -12.43 -20.74
CA GLU A 1108 -21.04 -11.14 -21.22
C GLU A 1108 -20.85 -10.06 -20.15
N THR A 1109 -21.16 -10.34 -18.88
CA THR A 1109 -20.89 -9.41 -17.76
C THR A 1109 -19.40 -9.15 -17.52
N SER A 1110 -18.52 -10.16 -17.64
CA SER A 1110 -17.07 -9.94 -17.55
C SER A 1110 -16.51 -9.16 -18.74
N SER A 1111 -17.14 -9.27 -19.92
CA SER A 1111 -16.79 -8.50 -21.12
C SER A 1111 -17.38 -7.08 -21.16
N GLU A 1112 -18.53 -6.86 -20.52
CA GLU A 1112 -19.15 -5.53 -20.35
C GLU A 1112 -18.46 -4.73 -19.24
N ASP A 1113 -17.96 -5.37 -18.18
CA ASP A 1113 -17.08 -4.75 -17.17
C ASP A 1113 -15.67 -4.46 -17.75
N GLY A 1114 -15.32 -5.03 -18.90
CA GLY A 1114 -14.17 -4.63 -19.72
C GLY A 1114 -14.47 -3.48 -20.70
N LYS A 1115 -15.71 -3.00 -20.78
CA LYS A 1115 -16.19 -1.92 -21.68
C LYS A 1115 -17.03 -0.84 -21.00
N SER A 1116 -17.14 -0.87 -19.67
CA SER A 1116 -17.90 0.07 -18.85
C SER A 1116 -16.96 0.93 -18.03
#